data_AF-A0A8R2ARN9-F1
#
_entry.id   AF-A0A8R2ARN9-F1
#
_cell.length_a   1.000
_cell.length_b   1.000
_cell.length_c   1.000
_cell.angle_alpha   90.00
_cell.angle_beta   90.00
_cell.angle_gamma   90.00
#
_symmetry.space_group_name_H-M   'P 1'
#
loop_
_entity.id
_entity.type
_entity.pdbx_description
1 polymer ?
#
loop_
_entity_poly.entity_id
_entity_poly.type
_entity_poly.pdbx_seq_one_letter_code
_entity_poly.pdbx_strand_id
1 'polypeptide(L)'
;MNPKKLAQNPSLAYTSHPDYRKPPKIANPYLQSLGAPHIDSFNYMLDDGLKFAIADLLPSEFELPSGEKVKVTIDEAAFAKPNVPMDTVGVKSQVVLPTECRQRAATYKGELKIRVTLCIDGRSVTIERSLGYLPIMIKSKMCHLADLSPEELIEKNEHADEWGGYFVIKGHERLARMLLVTRRNYPVAIKRSGWKMRGNLFSDYGVLVRCVTSDQTSTNNVLHFLTNGTCKLMFSYRKMMYYAPLLLIMKCLVPWPDHYIYTLLLQHNKNDLYYVNCIQNMLRELHEEGLHTSEECRLYLGKMFRSKLYELPPWATEMEAAQFLLDRCVMIHLKNNTDKFHALVFMVQKLYDLVQNKCKVEGADAVMMQEVMVGGHLYLQVLKERLQNILNNVRIQILKRAKTTHRLVIGHKELQQILRACGSLEQKMETFLATGNAPSSNVNLTQYKGLTIVAENINRMRYMSHFKSIHRGSFFMEMRTTEARQLLPDAWGFVCPVHTPDGAPCGLLNHLTMSAQITQIPDQKLVDNLPLVLQNCGMEPISSVLCDRDTYKYPVFVDGRLVGYIAESGAEKSAAYLRTLKIKGEEVPITTEIVVIPKKQICAQYPGIFLMTTEARMMRPVINLATSQLELIGTMEQLYLDIAITPNEVHKGQTTHMELSQSAFLSNLAQLVPMPDCNQSPRNMYQCQMGKQTMGTPVHTWGGTGPGKLYRLQTPAAPLFRPAHHDRLALDDYPAGTNAIVAVISYTGYDMEDAMILNKASYERGLAAGFVYKSEFVELGHPASHFGREGGRADPPGPLDADGLPAPGARLLPDDPFYSYYDGEKNKYVVGRYHGKEEVIVDSVRLCGDFSAKPLAKACITLRIQRNPTVGDKFASRAGQKGICSQKWPAEDLPFTESGLVPDILFNPHGFPSRMTIAMMIECMAGKAASLHGHVHDATPFRFNEKDTAIDYFGRLLEAGGYNYYGTERMYSGVDGREMTADIFFGVIHYQRLRHMVSDKWQVRTTGPVDALTRQPVKGRRRGGGVRLGEMERDALVSHGAAFLLQDRLLRCSDETEMAVCTSCGSVAGARGGGACACGGRAGAVRAPHVYKLFATQLAALHVNCSLKCVDKTIQQ
;
A
#
# COMPACT_ATOMS: atom_id res chain seq x y z
N MET A 1 -16.97 10.29 -19.92
CA MET A 1 -18.01 10.56 -18.89
C MET A 1 -18.99 11.58 -19.46
N ASN A 2 -20.30 11.38 -19.31
CA ASN A 2 -21.30 12.31 -19.86
C ASN A 2 -21.55 13.45 -18.86
N PRO A 3 -21.27 14.73 -19.19
CA PRO A 3 -21.40 15.87 -18.27
C PRO A 3 -22.82 16.05 -17.73
N LYS A 4 -23.86 15.61 -18.47
CA LYS A 4 -25.25 15.65 -17.99
C LYS A 4 -25.54 14.72 -16.80
N LYS A 5 -24.72 13.67 -16.58
CA LYS A 5 -24.81 12.82 -15.38
C LYS A 5 -24.08 13.40 -14.17
N LEU A 6 -23.22 14.41 -14.33
CA LEU A 6 -22.51 15.03 -13.20
C LEU A 6 -23.41 15.93 -12.34
N ALA A 7 -24.55 16.39 -12.86
CA ALA A 7 -25.40 17.42 -12.24
C ALA A 7 -26.70 16.87 -11.60
N GLN A 8 -26.72 15.61 -11.14
CA GLN A 8 -27.86 15.11 -10.36
C GLN A 8 -27.70 15.53 -8.89
N ASN A 9 -28.69 16.27 -8.38
CA ASN A 9 -28.80 16.55 -6.95
C ASN A 9 -29.02 15.22 -6.18
N PRO A 10 -28.52 15.12 -4.94
CA PRO A 10 -28.70 13.92 -4.14
C PRO A 10 -30.18 13.68 -3.83
N SER A 11 -30.57 12.41 -3.78
CA SER A 11 -31.99 12.03 -3.62
C SER A 11 -32.16 10.65 -2.97
N LEU A 12 -33.23 10.50 -2.18
CA LEU A 12 -33.69 9.20 -1.64
C LEU A 12 -34.58 8.42 -2.62
N ALA A 13 -34.81 8.93 -3.83
CA ALA A 13 -35.66 8.26 -4.82
C ALA A 13 -35.15 6.85 -5.17
N TYR A 14 -33.83 6.62 -5.06
CA TYR A 14 -33.23 5.31 -5.31
C TYR A 14 -33.65 4.25 -4.27
N THR A 15 -33.62 4.59 -2.98
CA THR A 15 -33.95 3.64 -1.89
C THR A 15 -35.45 3.37 -1.77
N SER A 16 -36.29 4.26 -2.31
CA SER A 16 -37.74 4.11 -2.38
C SER A 16 -38.25 3.51 -3.68
N HIS A 17 -37.35 3.23 -4.64
CA HIS A 17 -37.73 2.69 -5.95
C HIS A 17 -38.20 1.22 -5.83
N PRO A 18 -39.31 0.82 -6.48
CA PRO A 18 -39.77 -0.57 -6.45
C PRO A 18 -38.73 -1.58 -6.96
N ASP A 19 -37.91 -1.14 -7.93
CA ASP A 19 -36.83 -1.94 -8.50
C ASP A 19 -35.53 -1.94 -7.68
N TYR A 20 -35.48 -1.33 -6.49
CA TYR A 20 -34.28 -1.36 -5.61
C TYR A 20 -33.81 -2.78 -5.31
N ARG A 21 -34.72 -3.76 -5.32
CA ARG A 21 -34.42 -5.19 -5.13
C ARG A 21 -33.78 -5.86 -6.35
N LYS A 22 -33.83 -5.23 -7.53
CA LYS A 22 -33.25 -5.77 -8.76
C LYS A 22 -31.81 -5.30 -8.89
N PRO A 23 -30.86 -6.21 -9.16
CA PRO A 23 -29.48 -5.82 -9.38
C PRO A 23 -29.36 -4.92 -10.62
N PRO A 24 -28.40 -3.98 -10.63
CA PRO A 24 -28.16 -3.14 -11.79
C PRO A 24 -27.62 -3.97 -12.96
N LYS A 25 -28.07 -3.68 -14.19
CA LYS A 25 -27.57 -4.36 -15.39
C LYS A 25 -26.10 -4.05 -15.70
N ILE A 26 -25.63 -2.86 -15.30
CA ILE A 26 -24.29 -2.35 -15.58
C ILE A 26 -23.64 -2.01 -14.25
N ALA A 27 -22.42 -2.51 -14.05
CA ALA A 27 -21.63 -2.21 -12.85
C ALA A 27 -21.28 -0.72 -12.77
N ASN A 28 -21.16 -0.19 -11.54
CA ASN A 28 -20.86 1.22 -11.36
C ASN A 28 -19.46 1.59 -11.88
N PRO A 29 -19.32 2.48 -12.89
CA PRO A 29 -18.03 2.82 -13.49
C PRO A 29 -17.06 3.49 -12.51
N TYR A 30 -17.55 4.25 -11.53
CA TYR A 30 -16.69 4.88 -10.52
C TYR A 30 -16.04 3.83 -9.61
N LEU A 31 -16.79 2.79 -9.23
CA LEU A 31 -16.25 1.69 -8.43
C LEU A 31 -15.28 0.81 -9.24
N GLN A 32 -15.59 0.52 -10.50
CA GLN A 32 -14.68 -0.23 -11.38
C GLN A 32 -13.34 0.51 -11.59
N SER A 33 -13.33 1.85 -11.60
CA SER A 33 -12.11 2.66 -11.72
C SER A 33 -11.11 2.50 -10.56
N LEU A 34 -11.55 1.94 -9.42
CA LEU A 34 -10.69 1.67 -8.27
C LEU A 34 -9.75 0.49 -8.53
N GLY A 35 -10.30 -0.60 -9.09
CA GLY A 35 -9.56 -1.82 -9.41
C GLY A 35 -8.72 -1.72 -10.68
N ALA A 36 -9.09 -0.83 -11.61
CA ALA A 36 -8.47 -0.73 -12.94
C ALA A 36 -6.93 -0.68 -12.92
N PRO A 37 -6.24 0.20 -12.14
CA PRO A 37 -4.77 0.23 -12.16
C PRO A 37 -4.10 -1.09 -11.78
N HIS A 38 -4.74 -1.87 -10.89
CA HIS A 38 -4.23 -3.16 -10.45
C HIS A 38 -4.49 -4.23 -11.49
N ILE A 39 -5.73 -4.28 -12.01
CA ILE A 39 -6.16 -5.27 -13.01
C ILE A 39 -5.41 -5.08 -14.32
N ASP A 40 -5.32 -3.85 -14.81
CA ASP A 40 -4.66 -3.53 -16.08
C ASP A 40 -3.18 -3.92 -16.02
N SER A 41 -2.50 -3.60 -14.90
CA SER A 41 -1.11 -3.99 -14.69
C SER A 41 -0.90 -5.50 -14.62
N PHE A 42 -1.87 -6.25 -14.09
CA PHE A 42 -1.80 -7.69 -14.01
C PHE A 42 -2.13 -8.35 -15.35
N ASN A 43 -3.08 -7.80 -16.10
CA ASN A 43 -3.37 -8.23 -17.47
C ASN A 43 -2.16 -8.00 -18.39
N TYR A 44 -1.48 -6.86 -18.25
CA TYR A 44 -0.21 -6.64 -18.96
C TYR A 44 0.82 -7.72 -18.64
N MET A 45 1.00 -8.04 -17.35
CA MET A 45 1.90 -9.11 -16.91
C MET A 45 1.55 -10.44 -17.58
N LEU A 46 0.27 -10.78 -17.70
CA LEU A 46 -0.20 -12.02 -18.31
C LEU A 46 0.03 -12.09 -19.82
N ASP A 47 -0.20 -10.99 -20.55
CA ASP A 47 -0.21 -10.97 -22.02
C ASP A 47 1.20 -10.76 -22.61
N ASP A 48 1.76 -9.57 -22.41
CA ASP A 48 3.00 -9.13 -23.05
C ASP A 48 4.19 -9.14 -22.09
N GLY A 49 3.96 -8.75 -20.84
CA GLY A 49 5.00 -8.65 -19.81
C GLY A 49 5.73 -9.98 -19.58
N LEU A 50 5.00 -11.11 -19.52
CA LEU A 50 5.59 -12.43 -19.36
C LEU A 50 6.42 -12.85 -20.57
N LYS A 51 5.97 -12.54 -21.79
CA LYS A 51 6.73 -12.80 -23.03
C LYS A 51 8.04 -12.02 -23.05
N PHE A 52 7.99 -10.72 -22.73
CA PHE A 52 9.19 -9.90 -22.64
C PHE A 52 10.12 -10.34 -21.52
N ALA A 53 9.58 -10.72 -20.36
CA ALA A 53 10.38 -11.20 -19.24
C ALA A 53 11.11 -12.50 -19.58
N ILE A 54 10.47 -13.43 -20.30
CA ILE A 54 11.09 -14.69 -20.75
C ILE A 54 12.16 -14.44 -21.81
N ALA A 55 11.87 -13.59 -22.80
CA ALA A 55 12.85 -13.20 -23.81
C ALA A 55 14.10 -12.55 -23.19
N ASP A 56 13.93 -11.88 -22.05
CA ASP A 56 15.01 -11.24 -21.31
C ASP A 56 15.71 -12.16 -20.29
N LEU A 57 15.23 -13.40 -20.05
CA LEU A 57 15.90 -14.35 -19.16
C LEU A 57 17.26 -14.76 -19.71
N LEU A 58 18.22 -14.95 -18.81
CA LEU A 58 19.56 -15.39 -19.20
C LEU A 58 19.59 -16.92 -19.38
N PRO A 59 19.99 -17.41 -20.57
CA PRO A 59 20.15 -18.84 -20.80
C PRO A 59 21.19 -19.41 -19.85
N SER A 60 20.93 -20.57 -19.25
CA SER A 60 21.91 -21.24 -18.41
C SER A 60 22.85 -22.06 -19.29
N GLU A 61 24.04 -21.53 -19.55
CA GLU A 61 25.06 -22.17 -20.37
C GLU A 61 26.21 -22.70 -19.50
N PHE A 62 26.52 -23.99 -19.63
CA PHE A 62 27.59 -24.65 -18.88
C PHE A 62 28.13 -25.88 -19.58
N GLU A 63 29.29 -26.33 -19.12
CA GLU A 63 29.97 -27.52 -19.60
C GLU A 63 29.78 -28.68 -18.63
N LEU A 64 29.51 -29.87 -19.15
CA LEU A 64 29.49 -31.10 -18.36
C LEU A 64 30.92 -31.59 -18.08
N PRO A 65 31.14 -32.41 -17.04
CA PRO A 65 32.45 -33.07 -16.83
C PRO A 65 32.92 -33.93 -18.02
N SER A 66 32.02 -34.28 -18.94
CA SER A 66 32.28 -34.97 -20.20
C SER A 66 32.78 -34.07 -21.34
N GLY A 67 32.75 -32.74 -21.19
CA GLY A 67 33.13 -31.76 -22.23
C GLY A 67 31.98 -31.29 -23.14
N GLU A 68 30.76 -31.84 -22.99
CA GLU A 68 29.59 -31.46 -23.79
C GLU A 68 29.04 -30.10 -23.33
N LYS A 69 28.63 -29.25 -24.30
CA LYS A 69 28.07 -27.93 -24.01
C LYS A 69 26.56 -28.01 -23.87
N VAL A 70 26.06 -27.52 -22.74
CA VAL A 70 24.63 -27.54 -22.40
C VAL A 70 24.09 -26.12 -22.30
N LYS A 71 22.97 -25.87 -22.98
CA LYS A 71 22.20 -24.62 -22.92
C LYS A 71 20.76 -24.92 -22.49
N VAL A 72 20.31 -24.28 -21.42
CA VAL A 72 18.93 -24.38 -20.92
C VAL A 72 18.21 -23.04 -21.11
N THR A 73 17.07 -23.06 -21.81
CA THR A 73 16.18 -21.90 -21.99
C THR A 73 14.76 -22.22 -21.54
N ILE A 74 14.02 -21.16 -21.17
CA ILE A 74 12.55 -21.20 -21.07
C ILE A 74 12.06 -20.45 -22.30
N ASP A 75 11.23 -21.09 -23.12
CA ASP A 75 10.78 -20.50 -24.39
C ASP A 75 9.41 -19.85 -24.23
N GLU A 76 8.53 -20.45 -23.42
CA GLU A 76 7.17 -19.98 -23.21
C GLU A 76 6.73 -20.23 -21.77
N ALA A 77 5.88 -19.35 -21.23
CA ALA A 77 5.15 -19.60 -20.00
C ALA A 77 3.72 -19.07 -20.15
N ALA A 78 2.76 -19.84 -19.66
CA ALA A 78 1.35 -19.52 -19.73
C ALA A 78 0.64 -19.88 -18.42
N PHE A 79 -0.25 -19.00 -17.99
CA PHE A 79 -1.17 -19.31 -16.90
C PHE A 79 -2.39 -20.09 -17.43
N ALA A 80 -3.00 -20.90 -16.59
CA ALA A 80 -4.31 -21.49 -16.81
C ALA A 80 -5.32 -20.88 -15.83
N LYS A 81 -6.60 -20.89 -16.21
CA LYS A 81 -7.67 -20.46 -15.31
C LYS A 81 -7.75 -21.39 -14.08
N PRO A 82 -8.12 -20.87 -12.89
CA PRO A 82 -8.28 -21.66 -11.68
C PRO A 82 -9.33 -22.76 -11.84
N ASN A 83 -8.87 -24.01 -11.83
CA ASN A 83 -9.71 -25.20 -11.95
C ASN A 83 -9.31 -26.22 -10.88
N VAL A 84 -10.23 -27.15 -10.59
CA VAL A 84 -9.96 -28.28 -9.70
C VAL A 84 -8.91 -29.20 -10.36
N PRO A 85 -7.93 -29.72 -9.62
CA PRO A 85 -6.98 -30.70 -10.16
C PRO A 85 -7.70 -31.93 -10.74
N MET A 86 -7.25 -32.42 -11.88
CA MET A 86 -7.91 -33.55 -12.58
C MET A 86 -7.94 -34.85 -11.77
N ASP A 87 -7.01 -35.03 -10.83
CA ASP A 87 -6.90 -36.22 -9.99
C ASP A 87 -7.93 -36.24 -8.84
N THR A 88 -8.71 -35.18 -8.63
CA THR A 88 -9.70 -35.09 -7.57
C THR A 88 -10.98 -35.85 -7.93
N VAL A 89 -11.43 -36.75 -7.06
CA VAL A 89 -12.64 -37.55 -7.23
C VAL A 89 -13.84 -36.85 -6.59
N GLY A 90 -15.05 -36.97 -7.17
CA GLY A 90 -16.29 -36.41 -6.61
C GLY A 90 -16.56 -34.93 -6.93
N VAL A 91 -15.96 -34.42 -8.01
CA VAL A 91 -16.06 -33.02 -8.43
C VAL A 91 -17.38 -32.73 -9.15
N LYS A 92 -18.23 -31.86 -8.58
CA LYS A 92 -19.48 -31.38 -9.22
C LYS A 92 -19.23 -30.33 -10.31
N SER A 93 -18.29 -29.42 -10.08
CA SER A 93 -17.86 -28.37 -11.00
C SER A 93 -16.34 -28.32 -11.04
N GLN A 94 -15.77 -28.29 -12.24
CA GLN A 94 -14.32 -28.18 -12.44
C GLN A 94 -13.79 -26.75 -12.22
N VAL A 95 -14.70 -25.76 -12.14
CA VAL A 95 -14.36 -24.35 -11.98
C VAL A 95 -14.27 -24.02 -10.49
N VAL A 96 -13.17 -23.38 -10.10
CA VAL A 96 -13.00 -22.85 -8.73
C VAL A 96 -13.34 -21.36 -8.73
N LEU A 97 -14.24 -20.94 -7.84
CA LEU A 97 -14.62 -19.53 -7.70
C LEU A 97 -13.93 -18.86 -6.50
N PRO A 98 -13.70 -17.54 -6.52
CA PRO A 98 -13.06 -16.84 -5.41
C PRO A 98 -13.83 -16.96 -4.09
N THR A 99 -15.17 -16.88 -4.12
CA THR A 99 -16.04 -17.14 -2.94
C THR A 99 -15.72 -18.47 -2.27
N GLU A 100 -15.52 -19.55 -3.01
CA GLU A 100 -15.19 -20.87 -2.46
C GLU A 100 -13.84 -20.84 -1.73
N CYS A 101 -12.84 -20.13 -2.29
CA CYS A 101 -11.55 -19.96 -1.64
C CYS A 101 -11.67 -19.15 -0.34
N ARG A 102 -12.53 -18.10 -0.30
CA ARG A 102 -12.82 -17.33 0.92
C ARG A 102 -13.48 -18.20 1.99
N GLN A 103 -14.38 -19.11 1.60
CA GLN A 103 -15.07 -20.03 2.52
C GLN A 103 -14.14 -21.09 3.11
N ARG A 104 -13.25 -21.65 2.31
CA ARG A 104 -12.36 -22.77 2.72
C ARG A 104 -11.08 -22.32 3.42
N ALA A 105 -10.85 -21.01 3.50
CA ALA A 105 -9.54 -20.42 3.80
C ALA A 105 -8.43 -20.95 2.89
N ALA A 106 -8.75 -21.11 1.61
CA ALA A 106 -7.82 -21.52 0.56
C ALA A 106 -7.31 -20.31 -0.22
N THR A 107 -6.30 -20.53 -1.05
CA THR A 107 -5.73 -19.49 -1.93
C THR A 107 -6.29 -19.67 -3.34
N TYR A 108 -6.74 -18.59 -3.97
CA TYR A 108 -7.26 -18.61 -5.34
C TYR A 108 -6.09 -18.64 -6.34
N LYS A 109 -5.83 -19.80 -6.93
CA LYS A 109 -4.62 -20.07 -7.73
C LYS A 109 -4.95 -20.66 -9.11
N GLY A 110 -4.15 -20.29 -10.11
CA GLY A 110 -4.16 -20.86 -11.47
C GLY A 110 -2.84 -21.57 -11.76
N GLU A 111 -2.87 -22.58 -12.61
CA GLU A 111 -1.67 -23.36 -12.96
C GLU A 111 -0.70 -22.53 -13.83
N LEU A 112 0.60 -22.53 -13.53
CA LEU A 112 1.63 -21.96 -14.41
C LEU A 112 2.36 -23.07 -15.15
N LYS A 113 2.21 -23.12 -16.48
CA LYS A 113 2.94 -24.04 -17.36
C LYS A 113 4.09 -23.31 -18.04
N ILE A 114 5.24 -23.96 -18.12
CA ILE A 114 6.42 -23.47 -18.84
C ILE A 114 6.87 -24.50 -19.86
N ARG A 115 7.46 -24.03 -20.96
CA ARG A 115 8.17 -24.86 -21.94
C ARG A 115 9.68 -24.64 -21.79
N VAL A 116 10.38 -25.68 -21.37
CA VAL A 116 11.84 -25.67 -21.16
C VAL A 116 12.50 -26.40 -22.31
N THR A 117 13.48 -25.77 -22.94
CA THR A 117 14.32 -26.38 -23.97
C THR A 117 15.74 -26.56 -23.46
N LEU A 118 16.23 -27.79 -23.58
CA LEU A 118 17.59 -28.20 -23.28
C LEU A 118 18.30 -28.51 -24.60
N CYS A 119 19.37 -27.79 -24.90
CA CYS A 119 20.23 -28.07 -26.05
C CYS A 119 21.57 -28.64 -25.57
N ILE A 120 21.94 -29.84 -26.05
CA ILE A 120 23.22 -30.50 -25.79
C ILE A 120 23.92 -30.69 -27.14
N ASP A 121 25.03 -29.99 -27.39
CA ASP A 121 25.81 -30.06 -28.64
C ASP A 121 24.95 -30.10 -29.93
N GLY A 122 23.91 -29.26 -29.99
CA GLY A 122 23.02 -29.12 -31.15
C GLY A 122 21.76 -30.00 -31.14
N ARG A 123 21.62 -30.94 -30.19
CA ARG A 123 20.37 -31.72 -29.99
C ARG A 123 19.47 -31.01 -28.98
N SER A 124 18.29 -30.56 -29.42
CA SER A 124 17.29 -29.93 -28.57
C SER A 124 16.25 -30.93 -28.06
N VAL A 125 15.98 -30.89 -26.76
CA VAL A 125 14.88 -31.61 -26.11
C VAL A 125 13.99 -30.57 -25.42
N THR A 126 12.71 -30.54 -25.80
CA THR A 126 11.74 -29.58 -25.28
C THR A 126 10.70 -30.28 -24.42
N ILE A 127 10.45 -29.77 -23.23
CA ILE A 127 9.48 -30.34 -22.28
C ILE A 127 8.57 -29.26 -21.72
N GLU A 128 7.27 -29.53 -21.75
CA GLU A 128 6.30 -28.74 -21.01
C GLU A 128 6.16 -29.24 -19.57
N ARG A 129 6.16 -28.29 -18.64
CA ARG A 129 6.06 -28.58 -17.22
C ARG A 129 5.22 -27.55 -16.48
N SER A 130 4.40 -28.06 -15.57
CA SER A 130 3.76 -27.26 -14.54
C SER A 130 4.75 -26.88 -13.42
N LEU A 131 4.85 -25.59 -13.10
CA LEU A 131 5.60 -25.05 -11.96
C LEU A 131 4.75 -24.91 -10.68
N GLY A 132 3.52 -25.43 -10.71
CA GLY A 132 2.55 -25.37 -9.63
C GLY A 132 1.50 -24.27 -9.82
N TYR A 133 0.70 -24.07 -8.78
CA TYR A 133 -0.44 -23.15 -8.82
C TYR A 133 -0.07 -21.81 -8.20
N LEU A 134 -0.18 -20.74 -8.98
CA LEU A 134 0.17 -19.39 -8.57
C LEU A 134 -1.09 -18.54 -8.34
N PRO A 135 -1.07 -17.61 -7.36
CA PRO A 135 -2.24 -16.76 -7.08
C PRO A 135 -2.65 -15.88 -8.27
N ILE A 136 -3.96 -15.84 -8.56
CA ILE A 136 -4.54 -15.03 -9.64
C ILE A 136 -5.29 -13.82 -9.06
N MET A 137 -5.15 -12.66 -9.71
CA MET A 137 -5.85 -11.44 -9.31
C MET A 137 -7.34 -11.51 -9.68
N ILE A 138 -8.21 -11.08 -8.78
CA ILE A 138 -9.66 -11.06 -8.99
C ILE A 138 -10.04 -10.04 -10.07
N LYS A 139 -10.96 -10.44 -10.96
CA LYS A 139 -11.38 -9.74 -12.20
C LYS A 139 -10.29 -9.51 -13.26
N SER A 140 -9.10 -10.10 -13.11
CA SER A 140 -8.16 -10.19 -14.25
C SER A 140 -8.67 -11.12 -15.34
N LYS A 141 -8.10 -11.08 -16.55
CA LYS A 141 -8.49 -11.94 -17.69
C LYS A 141 -8.49 -13.45 -17.36
N MET A 142 -7.63 -13.87 -16.42
CA MET A 142 -7.51 -15.26 -15.98
C MET A 142 -8.44 -15.63 -14.81
N CYS A 143 -9.22 -14.68 -14.31
CA CYS A 143 -10.26 -14.91 -13.32
C CYS A 143 -11.59 -15.24 -14.01
N HIS A 144 -12.38 -16.12 -13.39
CA HIS A 144 -13.72 -16.47 -13.89
C HIS A 144 -14.76 -15.34 -13.72
N LEU A 145 -14.39 -14.25 -13.04
CA LEU A 145 -15.26 -13.09 -12.78
C LEU A 145 -15.01 -11.90 -13.72
N ALA A 146 -14.13 -12.03 -14.72
CA ALA A 146 -13.70 -10.90 -15.55
C ALA A 146 -14.86 -10.26 -16.34
N ASP A 147 -15.63 -11.10 -17.06
CA ASP A 147 -16.64 -10.65 -18.03
C ASP A 147 -18.08 -10.86 -17.52
N LEU A 148 -18.26 -11.15 -16.23
CA LEU A 148 -19.57 -11.40 -15.65
C LEU A 148 -20.35 -10.10 -15.40
N SER A 149 -21.63 -10.13 -15.71
CA SER A 149 -22.59 -9.09 -15.35
C SER A 149 -22.89 -9.09 -13.84
N PRO A 150 -23.40 -7.98 -13.27
CA PRO A 150 -23.77 -7.94 -11.85
C PRO A 150 -24.81 -8.99 -11.43
N GLU A 151 -25.72 -9.36 -12.33
CA GLU A 151 -26.69 -10.44 -12.12
C GLU A 151 -25.98 -11.80 -11.96
N GLU A 152 -25.10 -12.15 -12.91
CA GLU A 152 -24.33 -13.40 -12.86
C GLU A 152 -23.35 -13.46 -11.68
N LEU A 153 -22.83 -12.31 -11.23
CA LEU A 153 -22.00 -12.23 -10.03
C LEU A 153 -22.78 -12.64 -8.78
N ILE A 154 -24.03 -12.16 -8.63
CA ILE A 154 -24.89 -12.52 -7.50
C ILE A 154 -25.25 -14.00 -7.54
N GLU A 155 -25.55 -14.55 -8.72
CA GLU A 155 -25.82 -16.00 -8.88
C GLU A 155 -24.63 -16.86 -8.40
N LYS A 156 -23.40 -16.35 -8.57
CA LYS A 156 -22.17 -16.99 -8.10
C LYS A 156 -21.76 -16.62 -6.67
N ASN A 157 -22.67 -16.02 -5.88
CA ASN A 157 -22.44 -15.55 -4.52
C ASN A 157 -21.32 -14.51 -4.38
N GLU A 158 -21.03 -13.77 -5.44
CA GLU A 158 -20.12 -12.62 -5.43
C GLU A 158 -20.90 -11.31 -5.30
N HIS A 159 -20.15 -10.23 -5.10
CA HIS A 159 -20.73 -8.92 -4.96
C HIS A 159 -21.17 -8.34 -6.33
N ALA A 160 -22.34 -7.70 -6.41
CA ALA A 160 -22.85 -7.07 -7.64
C ALA A 160 -21.84 -6.08 -8.27
N ASP A 161 -21.35 -5.13 -7.46
CA ASP A 161 -20.27 -4.21 -7.84
C ASP A 161 -18.87 -4.70 -7.42
N GLU A 162 -18.57 -5.99 -7.54
CA GLU A 162 -17.18 -6.45 -7.39
C GLU A 162 -16.32 -5.74 -8.44
N TRP A 163 -15.21 -5.12 -8.03
CA TRP A 163 -14.29 -4.40 -8.92
C TRP A 163 -12.91 -5.03 -9.00
N GLY A 164 -12.57 -6.00 -8.14
CA GLY A 164 -11.33 -6.77 -8.22
C GLY A 164 -10.06 -5.97 -7.91
N GLY A 165 -8.91 -6.44 -8.41
CA GLY A 165 -7.62 -5.80 -8.19
C GLY A 165 -6.85 -6.29 -6.94
N TYR A 166 -7.34 -7.32 -6.26
CA TYR A 166 -6.70 -7.96 -5.10
C TYR A 166 -6.55 -9.48 -5.32
N PHE A 167 -5.88 -10.16 -4.38
CA PHE A 167 -5.65 -11.60 -4.37
C PHE A 167 -6.32 -12.23 -3.13
N VAL A 168 -6.83 -13.46 -3.27
CA VAL A 168 -7.33 -14.25 -2.14
C VAL A 168 -6.25 -15.24 -1.72
N ILE A 169 -5.63 -15.01 -0.55
CA ILE A 169 -4.53 -15.83 0.00
C ILE A 169 -4.95 -16.40 1.35
N LYS A 170 -5.08 -17.73 1.43
CA LYS A 170 -5.53 -18.45 2.65
C LYS A 170 -6.83 -17.87 3.22
N GLY A 171 -7.79 -17.56 2.35
CA GLY A 171 -9.06 -16.91 2.69
C GLY A 171 -8.98 -15.40 2.96
N HIS A 172 -7.79 -14.81 3.04
CA HIS A 172 -7.63 -13.37 3.27
C HIS A 172 -7.45 -12.60 1.96
N GLU A 173 -8.10 -11.45 1.87
CA GLU A 173 -7.94 -10.52 0.76
C GLU A 173 -6.64 -9.71 0.94
N ARG A 174 -5.75 -9.80 -0.04
CA ARG A 174 -4.42 -9.20 -0.05
C ARG A 174 -4.25 -8.32 -1.29
N LEU A 175 -3.76 -7.10 -1.10
CA LEU A 175 -3.50 -6.14 -2.17
C LEU A 175 -2.00 -5.87 -2.26
N ALA A 176 -1.46 -5.88 -3.47
CA ALA A 176 -0.11 -5.36 -3.74
C ALA A 176 -0.17 -3.83 -3.75
N ARG A 177 0.60 -3.19 -2.87
CA ARG A 177 0.51 -1.74 -2.65
C ARG A 177 1.18 -0.96 -3.78
N MET A 178 0.59 0.16 -4.16
CA MET A 178 1.22 1.10 -5.09
C MET A 178 2.35 1.87 -4.40
N LEU A 179 3.52 1.93 -5.04
CA LEU A 179 4.71 2.58 -4.50
C LEU A 179 5.17 3.72 -5.39
N LEU A 180 5.46 4.87 -4.78
CA LEU A 180 6.06 6.00 -5.50
C LEU A 180 7.56 5.75 -5.69
N VAL A 181 7.96 5.64 -6.95
CA VAL A 181 9.35 5.51 -7.37
C VAL A 181 9.73 6.69 -8.24
N THR A 182 11.03 6.92 -8.42
CA THR A 182 11.50 7.98 -9.33
C THR A 182 11.03 7.69 -10.75
N ARG A 183 10.64 8.74 -11.46
CA ARG A 183 10.18 8.68 -12.85
C ARG A 183 11.19 7.94 -13.73
N ARG A 184 10.69 7.06 -14.59
CA ARG A 184 11.53 6.32 -15.53
C ARG A 184 12.04 7.18 -16.69
N ASN A 185 13.20 6.80 -17.22
CA ASN A 185 13.79 7.29 -18.46
C ASN A 185 13.95 8.82 -18.57
N TYR A 186 13.95 9.53 -17.43
CA TYR A 186 14.22 10.96 -17.34
C TYR A 186 15.46 11.21 -16.45
N PRO A 187 16.45 11.99 -16.92
CA PRO A 187 17.63 12.37 -16.14
C PRO A 187 17.30 13.47 -15.13
N VAL A 188 17.21 13.10 -13.85
CA VAL A 188 16.89 14.01 -12.73
C VAL A 188 18.18 14.62 -12.15
N ALA A 189 18.26 15.94 -12.09
CA ALA A 189 19.36 16.69 -11.46
C ALA A 189 19.21 16.71 -9.94
N ILE A 190 20.09 16.03 -9.21
CA ILE A 190 19.96 15.82 -7.76
C ILE A 190 21.20 16.34 -7.02
N LYS A 191 20.96 16.89 -5.82
CA LYS A 191 22.01 17.19 -4.84
C LYS A 191 21.83 16.31 -3.60
N ARG A 192 22.82 15.50 -3.24
CA ARG A 192 22.80 14.65 -2.04
C ARG A 192 24.13 14.72 -1.30
N SER A 193 24.08 15.20 -0.07
CA SER A 193 25.26 15.30 0.82
C SER A 193 25.93 13.95 1.08
N GLY A 194 25.17 12.85 1.13
CA GLY A 194 25.71 11.50 1.30
C GLY A 194 26.60 11.01 0.16
N TRP A 195 26.63 11.69 -0.99
CA TRP A 195 27.51 11.30 -2.11
C TRP A 195 28.96 11.68 -1.89
N LYS A 196 29.27 12.73 -1.11
CA LYS A 196 30.64 13.04 -0.67
C LYS A 196 31.30 11.90 0.09
N MET A 197 30.51 11.12 0.83
CA MET A 197 31.01 10.00 1.64
C MET A 197 31.43 8.77 0.80
N ARG A 198 31.21 8.78 -0.52
CA ARG A 198 31.51 7.64 -1.40
C ARG A 198 32.98 7.53 -1.80
N GLY A 199 33.76 8.60 -1.64
CA GLY A 199 35.18 8.59 -1.90
C GLY A 199 35.76 10.00 -2.00
N ASN A 200 37.09 10.08 -1.99
CA ASN A 200 37.81 11.33 -2.20
C ASN A 200 37.47 11.87 -3.61
N LEU A 201 37.32 13.19 -3.72
CA LEU A 201 36.90 13.92 -4.92
C LEU A 201 35.40 13.85 -5.28
N PHE A 202 34.57 13.03 -4.64
CA PHE A 202 33.13 13.04 -4.95
C PHE A 202 32.45 14.32 -4.46
N SER A 203 31.63 14.93 -5.32
CA SER A 203 30.79 16.08 -4.95
C SER A 203 29.38 15.67 -4.51
N ASP A 204 28.58 16.66 -4.10
CA ASP A 204 27.16 16.45 -3.79
C ASP A 204 26.26 16.37 -5.04
N TYR A 205 26.79 16.75 -6.21
CA TYR A 205 26.01 16.91 -7.44
C TYR A 205 26.06 15.65 -8.31
N GLY A 206 24.92 15.35 -8.92
CA GLY A 206 24.82 14.25 -9.87
C GLY A 206 23.49 14.21 -10.59
N VAL A 207 23.46 13.52 -11.72
CA VAL A 207 22.26 13.29 -12.53
C VAL A 207 21.88 11.81 -12.43
N LEU A 208 20.68 11.53 -11.92
CA LEU A 208 20.13 10.18 -11.75
C LEU A 208 19.12 9.89 -12.86
N VAL A 209 19.30 8.77 -13.57
CA VAL A 209 18.27 8.19 -14.44
C VAL A 209 17.87 6.82 -13.88
N ARG A 210 16.56 6.60 -13.76
CA ARG A 210 16.01 5.26 -13.56
C ARG A 210 15.61 4.68 -14.92
N CYS A 211 16.40 3.76 -15.43
CA CYS A 211 16.17 3.11 -16.71
C CYS A 211 15.21 1.93 -16.51
N VAL A 212 14.14 1.84 -17.30
CA VAL A 212 13.17 0.75 -17.23
C VAL A 212 12.97 0.15 -18.62
N THR A 213 13.11 -1.16 -18.72
CA THR A 213 12.85 -1.96 -19.94
C THR A 213 11.37 -2.34 -20.05
N SER A 214 10.94 -2.85 -21.20
CA SER A 214 9.52 -3.21 -21.44
C SER A 214 9.01 -4.23 -20.43
N ASP A 215 9.84 -5.19 -20.02
CA ASP A 215 9.55 -6.20 -18.99
C ASP A 215 9.51 -5.63 -17.54
N GLN A 216 9.58 -4.32 -17.39
CA GLN A 216 9.60 -3.59 -16.12
C GLN A 216 10.86 -3.79 -15.27
N THR A 217 11.90 -4.46 -15.76
CA THR A 217 13.19 -4.49 -15.05
C THR A 217 13.76 -3.07 -14.99
N SER A 218 14.26 -2.67 -13.81
CA SER A 218 14.75 -1.30 -13.61
C SER A 218 16.16 -1.25 -13.04
N THR A 219 17.02 -0.41 -13.62
CA THR A 219 18.38 -0.13 -13.14
C THR A 219 18.55 1.37 -12.93
N ASN A 220 19.39 1.75 -11.97
CA ASN A 220 19.70 3.14 -11.71
C ASN A 220 21.09 3.45 -12.26
N ASN A 221 21.18 4.47 -13.10
CA ASN A 221 22.45 5.05 -13.53
C ASN A 221 22.59 6.45 -12.94
N VAL A 222 23.73 6.74 -12.29
CA VAL A 222 24.00 8.05 -11.70
C VAL A 222 25.31 8.59 -12.24
N LEU A 223 25.26 9.76 -12.87
CA LEU A 223 26.46 10.49 -13.28
C LEU A 223 26.88 11.42 -12.14
N HIS A 224 28.03 11.13 -11.53
CA HIS A 224 28.59 11.92 -10.44
C HIS A 224 29.61 12.93 -10.97
N PHE A 225 29.51 14.17 -10.49
CA PHE A 225 30.55 15.18 -10.68
C PHE A 225 31.65 15.04 -9.62
N LEU A 226 32.90 15.11 -10.04
CA LEU A 226 34.07 15.08 -9.18
C LEU A 226 34.68 16.48 -9.03
N THR A 227 35.29 16.78 -7.89
CA THR A 227 35.85 18.11 -7.59
C THR A 227 37.05 18.48 -8.45
N ASN A 228 37.68 17.51 -9.12
CA ASN A 228 38.74 17.73 -10.11
C ASN A 228 38.19 18.13 -11.51
N GLY A 229 36.87 18.23 -11.67
CA GLY A 229 36.22 18.57 -12.92
C GLY A 229 35.87 17.39 -13.83
N THR A 230 36.20 16.14 -13.45
CA THR A 230 35.86 14.94 -14.24
C THR A 230 34.54 14.30 -13.81
N CYS A 231 34.04 13.33 -14.57
CA CYS A 231 32.76 12.66 -14.32
C CYS A 231 32.90 11.13 -14.29
N LYS A 232 32.21 10.48 -13.33
CA LYS A 232 32.11 9.02 -13.24
C LYS A 232 30.66 8.55 -13.32
N LEU A 233 30.40 7.54 -14.15
CA LEU A 233 29.11 6.89 -14.27
C LEU A 233 29.02 5.73 -13.26
N MET A 234 28.00 5.77 -12.42
CA MET A 234 27.63 4.69 -11.52
C MET A 234 26.56 3.81 -12.16
N PHE A 235 26.77 2.49 -12.12
CA PHE A 235 25.77 1.50 -12.47
C PHE A 235 25.71 0.40 -11.42
N SER A 236 24.53 -0.18 -11.24
CA SER A 236 24.29 -1.24 -10.26
C SER A 236 24.21 -2.61 -10.93
N TYR A 237 24.92 -3.60 -10.39
CA TYR A 237 24.78 -5.01 -10.78
C TYR A 237 24.72 -5.89 -9.53
N ARG A 238 23.68 -6.74 -9.43
CA ARG A 238 23.39 -7.59 -8.25
C ARG A 238 23.53 -6.85 -6.90
N LYS A 239 22.97 -5.64 -6.81
CA LYS A 239 23.01 -4.71 -5.65
C LYS A 239 24.39 -4.13 -5.30
N MET A 240 25.44 -4.47 -6.04
CA MET A 240 26.72 -3.77 -5.91
C MET A 240 26.74 -2.55 -6.84
N MET A 241 27.29 -1.44 -6.35
CA MET A 241 27.46 -0.22 -7.12
C MET A 241 28.88 -0.18 -7.68
N TYR A 242 29.01 -0.03 -8.99
CA TYR A 242 30.28 0.13 -9.68
C TYR A 242 30.37 1.52 -10.29
N TYR A 243 31.59 2.06 -10.36
CA TYR A 243 31.87 3.39 -10.89
C TYR A 243 32.89 3.27 -12.01
N ALA A 244 32.58 3.80 -13.18
CA ALA A 244 33.49 3.84 -14.33
C ALA A 244 33.67 5.29 -14.82
N PRO A 245 34.87 5.66 -15.31
CA PRO A 245 35.06 6.93 -16.01
C PRO A 245 34.06 7.05 -17.17
N LEU A 246 33.46 8.23 -17.33
CA LEU A 246 32.40 8.41 -18.32
C LEU A 246 32.89 8.17 -19.75
N LEU A 247 34.04 8.74 -20.12
CA LEU A 247 34.56 8.63 -21.50
C LEU A 247 34.93 7.20 -21.88
N LEU A 248 35.35 6.37 -20.91
CA LEU A 248 35.54 4.93 -21.12
C LEU A 248 34.24 4.30 -21.61
N ILE A 249 33.12 4.56 -20.92
CA ILE A 249 31.81 4.02 -21.31
C ILE A 249 31.35 4.60 -22.65
N MET A 250 31.56 5.89 -22.90
CA MET A 250 31.17 6.51 -24.18
C MET A 250 31.94 5.92 -25.37
N LYS A 251 33.26 5.69 -25.25
CA LYS A 251 34.06 5.00 -26.27
C LYS A 251 33.69 3.53 -26.43
N CYS A 252 33.25 2.86 -25.37
CA CYS A 252 32.72 1.49 -25.49
C CYS A 252 31.43 1.43 -26.32
N LEU A 253 30.61 2.48 -26.31
CA LEU A 253 29.34 2.50 -27.05
C LEU A 253 29.53 2.71 -28.55
N VAL A 254 30.36 3.69 -28.96
CA VAL A 254 30.51 4.10 -30.36
C VAL A 254 31.98 4.15 -30.80
N PRO A 255 32.30 3.70 -32.03
CA PRO A 255 33.65 3.76 -32.58
C PRO A 255 33.91 5.12 -33.28
N TRP A 256 33.69 6.23 -32.57
CA TRP A 256 33.85 7.58 -33.12
C TRP A 256 35.17 8.22 -32.68
N PRO A 257 35.77 9.11 -33.50
CA PRO A 257 36.99 9.80 -33.13
C PRO A 257 36.74 10.81 -32.00
N ASP A 258 37.76 11.04 -31.17
CA ASP A 258 37.70 11.91 -29.99
C ASP A 258 37.24 13.32 -30.33
N HIS A 259 37.66 13.84 -31.49
CA HIS A 259 37.22 15.16 -31.98
C HIS A 259 35.70 15.24 -32.18
N TYR A 260 35.07 14.17 -32.67
CA TYR A 260 33.62 14.13 -32.88
C TYR A 260 32.87 14.06 -31.54
N ILE A 261 33.34 13.21 -30.62
CA ILE A 261 32.79 13.12 -29.25
C ILE A 261 32.90 14.46 -28.53
N TYR A 262 34.06 15.12 -28.64
CA TYR A 262 34.33 16.44 -28.08
C TYR A 262 33.38 17.51 -28.63
N THR A 263 33.17 17.53 -29.95
CA THR A 263 32.28 18.50 -30.60
C THR A 263 30.82 18.32 -30.15
N LEU A 264 30.36 17.08 -30.00
CA LEU A 264 29.01 16.78 -29.52
C LEU A 264 28.79 17.20 -28.06
N LEU A 265 29.78 16.97 -27.19
CA LEU A 265 29.71 17.42 -25.80
C LEU A 265 29.61 18.95 -25.72
N LEU A 266 30.32 19.67 -26.59
CA LEU A 266 30.37 21.14 -26.61
C LEU A 266 29.22 21.86 -27.34
N GLN A 267 28.27 21.15 -27.97
CA GLN A 267 27.25 21.71 -28.87
C GLN A 267 26.60 23.03 -28.43
N HIS A 268 26.35 23.23 -27.13
CA HIS A 268 25.68 24.43 -26.60
C HIS A 268 26.58 25.38 -25.80
N ASN A 269 27.80 24.96 -25.45
CA ASN A 269 28.68 25.65 -24.51
C ASN A 269 30.11 25.84 -25.07
N LYS A 270 30.26 26.06 -26.39
CA LYS A 270 31.58 26.24 -27.04
C LYS A 270 32.41 27.38 -26.42
N ASN A 271 31.75 28.42 -25.91
CA ASN A 271 32.39 29.61 -25.34
C ASN A 271 32.72 29.49 -23.84
N ASP A 272 32.32 28.39 -23.17
CA ASP A 272 32.53 28.21 -21.74
C ASP A 272 33.90 27.53 -21.47
N LEU A 273 34.91 28.35 -21.18
CA LEU A 273 36.28 27.90 -20.93
C LEU A 273 36.39 26.87 -19.79
N TYR A 274 35.56 27.00 -18.74
CA TYR A 274 35.57 26.04 -17.64
C TYR A 274 35.09 24.67 -18.12
N TYR A 275 33.97 24.64 -18.84
CA TYR A 275 33.42 23.40 -19.40
C TYR A 275 34.40 22.76 -20.38
N VAL A 276 34.99 23.55 -21.27
CA VAL A 276 36.01 23.08 -22.23
C VAL A 276 37.19 22.41 -21.53
N ASN A 277 37.75 23.04 -20.49
CA ASN A 277 38.86 22.48 -19.72
C ASN A 277 38.46 21.16 -19.02
N CYS A 278 37.24 21.06 -18.49
CA CYS A 278 36.75 19.83 -17.87
C CYS A 278 36.67 18.67 -18.87
N ILE A 279 36.14 18.90 -20.07
CA ILE A 279 36.06 17.87 -21.13
C ILE A 279 37.47 17.46 -21.57
N GLN A 280 38.39 18.41 -21.76
CA GLN A 280 39.77 18.12 -22.12
C GLN A 280 40.49 17.28 -21.06
N ASN A 281 40.27 17.56 -19.77
CA ASN A 281 40.84 16.78 -18.68
C ASN A 281 40.31 15.33 -18.67
N MET A 282 39.02 15.12 -18.95
CA MET A 282 38.48 13.77 -19.07
C MET A 282 39.12 12.98 -20.22
N LEU A 283 39.37 13.63 -21.36
CA LEU A 283 40.05 13.01 -22.51
C LEU A 283 41.49 12.62 -22.16
N ARG A 284 42.21 13.50 -21.45
CA ARG A 284 43.58 13.24 -20.98
C ARG A 284 43.64 12.04 -20.02
N GLU A 285 42.74 11.97 -19.03
CA GLU A 285 42.68 10.87 -18.05
C GLU A 285 42.55 9.50 -18.74
N LEU A 286 41.78 9.42 -19.85
CA LEU A 286 41.63 8.17 -20.60
C LEU A 286 42.88 7.81 -21.42
N HIS A 287 43.56 8.81 -21.99
CA HIS A 287 44.79 8.60 -22.77
C HIS A 287 45.97 8.24 -21.88
N GLU A 288 46.04 8.75 -20.65
CA GLU A 288 47.05 8.39 -19.65
C GLU A 288 47.00 6.90 -19.28
N GLU A 289 45.81 6.27 -19.33
CA GLU A 289 45.62 4.83 -19.16
C GLU A 289 45.96 4.00 -20.42
N GLY A 290 46.40 4.64 -21.51
CA GLY A 290 46.76 3.99 -22.78
C GLY A 290 45.56 3.46 -23.56
N LEU A 291 44.35 4.00 -23.35
CA LEU A 291 43.11 3.57 -24.00
C LEU A 291 42.70 4.56 -25.11
N HIS A 292 42.91 4.18 -26.36
CA HIS A 292 42.65 5.05 -27.50
C HIS A 292 41.46 4.58 -28.34
N THR A 293 41.39 3.28 -28.64
CA THR A 293 40.37 2.71 -29.53
C THR A 293 39.14 2.17 -28.77
N SER A 294 38.00 2.05 -29.47
CA SER A 294 36.77 1.49 -28.89
C SER A 294 36.94 0.02 -28.48
N GLU A 295 37.72 -0.75 -29.24
CA GLU A 295 38.01 -2.15 -28.97
C GLU A 295 38.87 -2.32 -27.71
N GLU A 296 39.94 -1.53 -27.57
CA GLU A 296 40.76 -1.50 -26.34
C GLU A 296 39.91 -1.18 -25.10
N CYS A 297 39.03 -0.18 -25.20
CA CYS A 297 38.14 0.19 -24.11
C CYS A 297 37.19 -0.96 -23.71
N ARG A 298 36.63 -1.68 -24.69
CA ARG A 298 35.77 -2.84 -24.45
C ARG A 298 36.53 -4.00 -23.83
N LEU A 299 37.72 -4.32 -24.33
CA LEU A 299 38.59 -5.36 -23.75
C LEU A 299 38.93 -5.04 -22.29
N TYR A 300 39.31 -3.79 -22.01
CA TYR A 300 39.62 -3.34 -20.64
C TYR A 300 38.42 -3.52 -19.70
N LEU A 301 37.23 -3.06 -20.12
CA LEU A 301 36.01 -3.20 -19.33
C LEU A 301 35.64 -4.68 -19.13
N GLY A 302 35.74 -5.49 -20.18
CA GLY A 302 35.49 -6.92 -20.17
C GLY A 302 36.37 -7.66 -19.17
N LYS A 303 37.69 -7.45 -19.26
CA LYS A 303 38.70 -8.06 -18.37
C LYS A 303 38.44 -7.77 -16.90
N MET A 304 38.05 -6.54 -16.56
CA MET A 304 37.77 -6.12 -15.18
C MET A 304 36.53 -6.80 -14.56
N PHE A 305 35.52 -7.09 -15.37
CA PHE A 305 34.24 -7.62 -14.89
C PHE A 305 34.03 -9.11 -15.19
N ARG A 306 34.87 -9.73 -16.02
CA ARG A 306 34.74 -11.14 -16.42
C ARG A 306 34.62 -12.09 -15.24
N SER A 307 35.44 -11.88 -14.19
CA SER A 307 35.43 -12.69 -12.96
C SER A 307 34.16 -12.51 -12.12
N LYS A 308 33.45 -11.39 -12.29
CA LYS A 308 32.21 -11.05 -11.57
C LYS A 308 30.94 -11.49 -12.30
N LEU A 309 31.05 -11.86 -13.58
CA LEU A 309 29.94 -12.27 -14.45
C LEU A 309 29.88 -13.80 -14.59
N TYR A 310 29.36 -14.45 -13.55
CA TYR A 310 29.16 -15.91 -13.48
C TYR A 310 28.04 -16.45 -14.38
N GLU A 311 27.21 -15.56 -14.92
CA GLU A 311 26.10 -15.91 -15.83
C GLU A 311 26.60 -16.19 -17.24
N LEU A 312 27.73 -15.59 -17.62
CA LEU A 312 28.36 -15.84 -18.90
C LEU A 312 29.07 -17.19 -18.90
N PRO A 313 29.02 -17.94 -20.01
CA PRO A 313 29.69 -19.23 -20.09
C PRO A 313 31.21 -19.08 -19.90
N PRO A 314 31.93 -20.13 -19.46
CA PRO A 314 33.39 -20.07 -19.26
C PRO A 314 34.15 -19.64 -20.52
N TRP A 315 33.68 -20.03 -21.71
CA TRP A 315 34.27 -19.68 -23.01
C TRP A 315 33.85 -18.31 -23.55
N ALA A 316 33.02 -17.54 -22.82
CA ALA A 316 32.66 -16.19 -23.25
C ALA A 316 33.88 -15.28 -23.30
N THR A 317 34.00 -14.52 -24.38
CA THR A 317 35.12 -13.59 -24.60
C THR A 317 35.00 -12.37 -23.68
N GLU A 318 36.11 -11.67 -23.45
CA GLU A 318 36.09 -10.41 -22.69
C GLU A 318 35.23 -9.34 -23.39
N MET A 319 35.19 -9.36 -24.73
CA MET A 319 34.33 -8.48 -25.54
C MET A 319 32.83 -8.74 -25.27
N GLU A 320 32.42 -10.01 -25.21
CA GLU A 320 31.04 -10.38 -24.86
C GLU A 320 30.69 -9.95 -23.43
N ALA A 321 31.64 -10.04 -22.50
CA ALA A 321 31.45 -9.56 -21.13
C ALA A 321 31.23 -8.04 -21.06
N ALA A 322 31.96 -7.27 -21.86
CA ALA A 322 31.75 -5.82 -21.97
C ALA A 322 30.38 -5.49 -22.59
N GLN A 323 30.01 -6.16 -23.68
CA GLN A 323 28.72 -5.96 -24.34
C GLN A 323 27.55 -6.28 -23.40
N PHE A 324 27.66 -7.37 -22.64
CA PHE A 324 26.67 -7.75 -21.62
C PHE A 324 26.42 -6.63 -20.60
N LEU A 325 27.48 -5.98 -20.11
CA LEU A 325 27.34 -4.85 -19.18
C LEU A 325 26.68 -3.64 -19.83
N LEU A 326 27.05 -3.32 -21.07
CA LEU A 326 26.44 -2.20 -21.80
C LEU A 326 24.95 -2.43 -22.04
N ASP A 327 24.53 -3.67 -22.26
CA ASP A 327 23.12 -4.00 -22.53
C ASP A 327 22.28 -4.14 -21.26
N ARG A 328 22.86 -4.59 -20.15
CA ARG A 328 22.10 -4.90 -18.91
C ARG A 328 22.31 -3.90 -17.77
N CYS A 329 23.35 -3.05 -17.83
CA CYS A 329 23.66 -2.12 -16.75
C CYS A 329 23.59 -0.65 -17.18
N VAL A 330 23.89 -0.32 -18.44
CA VAL A 330 24.01 1.08 -18.91
C VAL A 330 22.84 1.46 -19.79
N MET A 331 22.03 2.43 -19.35
CA MET A 331 20.94 3.04 -20.14
C MET A 331 20.03 2.00 -20.81
N ILE A 332 19.63 0.97 -20.04
CA ILE A 332 18.96 -0.24 -20.54
C ILE A 332 17.63 -0.02 -21.28
N HIS A 333 17.02 1.15 -21.12
CA HIS A 333 15.79 1.51 -21.83
C HIS A 333 16.03 1.77 -23.32
N LEU A 334 17.29 2.01 -23.73
CA LEU A 334 17.69 2.23 -25.12
C LEU A 334 18.39 0.98 -25.65
N LYS A 335 17.95 0.47 -26.80
CA LYS A 335 18.56 -0.71 -27.44
C LYS A 335 19.83 -0.37 -28.21
N ASN A 336 19.83 0.76 -28.92
CA ASN A 336 20.95 1.15 -29.79
C ASN A 336 22.04 1.87 -28.98
N ASN A 337 23.31 1.53 -29.27
CA ASN A 337 24.44 2.18 -28.60
C ASN A 337 24.59 3.68 -28.94
N THR A 338 24.16 4.09 -30.14
CA THR A 338 24.12 5.50 -30.55
C THR A 338 23.14 6.31 -29.68
N ASP A 339 21.95 5.76 -29.43
CA ASP A 339 20.94 6.42 -28.61
C ASP A 339 21.43 6.52 -27.15
N LYS A 340 22.05 5.45 -26.63
CA LYS A 340 22.70 5.46 -25.31
C LYS A 340 23.76 6.56 -25.21
N PHE A 341 24.58 6.73 -26.26
CA PHE A 341 25.59 7.77 -26.32
C PHE A 341 24.97 9.18 -26.27
N HIS A 342 23.95 9.46 -27.09
CA HIS A 342 23.26 10.77 -27.09
C HIS A 342 22.58 11.09 -25.75
N ALA A 343 21.98 10.09 -25.10
CA ALA A 343 21.40 10.27 -23.78
C ALA A 343 22.48 10.61 -22.72
N LEU A 344 23.66 9.98 -22.78
CA LEU A 344 24.79 10.31 -21.91
C LEU A 344 25.32 11.72 -22.18
N VAL A 345 25.43 12.15 -23.46
CA VAL A 345 25.81 13.53 -23.82
C VAL A 345 24.87 14.54 -23.16
N PHE A 346 23.56 14.31 -23.25
CA PHE A 346 22.57 15.16 -22.61
C PHE A 346 22.72 15.20 -21.07
N MET A 347 22.96 14.03 -20.43
CA MET A 347 23.21 13.97 -18.99
C MET A 347 24.44 14.78 -18.57
N VAL A 348 25.51 14.77 -19.38
CA VAL A 348 26.72 15.57 -19.12
C VAL A 348 26.40 17.05 -19.20
N GLN A 349 25.77 17.49 -20.29
CA GLN A 349 25.40 18.90 -20.47
C GLN A 349 24.55 19.40 -19.30
N LYS A 350 23.53 18.62 -18.90
CA LYS A 350 22.69 18.92 -17.73
C LYS A 350 23.48 18.94 -16.40
N LEU A 351 24.44 18.04 -16.21
CA LEU A 351 25.26 17.99 -14.99
C LEU A 351 26.16 19.22 -14.85
N TYR A 352 26.85 19.65 -15.91
CA TYR A 352 27.75 20.81 -15.82
C TYR A 352 26.97 22.12 -15.68
N ASP A 353 25.83 22.26 -16.35
CA ASP A 353 24.94 23.40 -16.13
C ASP A 353 24.39 23.44 -14.69
N LEU A 354 24.17 22.29 -14.06
CA LEU A 354 23.81 22.19 -12.63
C LEU A 354 24.96 22.67 -11.72
N VAL A 355 26.19 22.23 -11.99
CA VAL A 355 27.38 22.61 -11.19
C VAL A 355 27.66 24.11 -11.29
N GLN A 356 27.43 24.71 -12.45
CA GLN A 356 27.59 26.15 -12.70
C GLN A 356 26.39 27.00 -12.22
N ASN A 357 25.39 26.41 -11.55
CA ASN A 357 24.13 27.07 -11.15
C ASN A 357 23.31 27.66 -12.31
N LYS A 358 23.48 27.17 -13.55
CA LYS A 358 22.60 27.50 -14.69
C LYS A 358 21.30 26.68 -14.61
N CYS A 359 21.35 25.46 -14.07
CA CYS A 359 20.19 24.60 -13.82
C CYS A 359 19.90 24.47 -12.32
N LYS A 360 18.63 24.50 -11.93
CA LYS A 360 18.20 24.27 -10.54
C LYS A 360 18.17 22.77 -10.22
N VAL A 361 18.43 22.43 -8.96
CA VAL A 361 18.25 21.06 -8.45
C VAL A 361 16.77 20.67 -8.51
N GLU A 362 16.50 19.49 -9.04
CA GLU A 362 15.16 18.92 -9.12
C GLU A 362 14.89 18.06 -7.87
N GLY A 363 13.81 18.37 -7.14
CA GLY A 363 13.43 17.62 -5.96
C GLY A 363 12.97 16.20 -6.34
N ALA A 364 13.71 15.16 -5.93
CA ALA A 364 13.32 13.77 -6.18
C ALA A 364 12.02 13.36 -5.46
N ASP A 365 11.61 14.16 -4.46
CA ASP A 365 10.37 13.95 -3.71
C ASP A 365 9.17 14.70 -4.30
N ALA A 366 9.37 15.55 -5.31
CA ALA A 366 8.30 16.18 -6.07
C ALA A 366 7.51 15.14 -6.87
N VAL A 367 6.19 15.28 -6.92
CA VAL A 367 5.28 14.37 -7.62
C VAL A 367 5.57 14.37 -9.14
N MET A 368 6.03 15.50 -9.69
CA MET A 368 6.49 15.59 -11.08
C MET A 368 7.69 14.69 -11.40
N MET A 369 8.52 14.33 -10.42
CA MET A 369 9.69 13.46 -10.60
C MET A 369 9.41 12.02 -10.20
N GLN A 370 8.14 11.68 -9.96
CA GLN A 370 7.72 10.37 -9.48
C GLN A 370 6.74 9.71 -10.44
N GLU A 371 6.71 8.39 -10.37
CA GLU A 371 5.72 7.53 -11.01
C GLU A 371 5.24 6.47 -10.02
N VAL A 372 4.21 5.71 -10.40
CA VAL A 372 3.57 4.73 -9.52
C VAL A 372 3.95 3.32 -9.94
N MET A 373 4.77 2.63 -9.15
CA MET A 373 4.96 1.19 -9.31
C MET A 373 3.69 0.45 -8.85
N VAL A 374 3.00 -0.18 -9.81
CA VAL A 374 1.76 -0.93 -9.63
C VAL A 374 1.99 -2.41 -9.31
N GLY A 375 0.97 -3.06 -8.75
CA GLY A 375 1.06 -4.41 -8.21
C GLY A 375 1.42 -5.49 -9.24
N GLY A 376 0.88 -5.42 -10.46
CA GLY A 376 1.17 -6.38 -11.53
C GLY A 376 2.62 -6.34 -12.00
N HIS A 377 3.23 -5.15 -12.08
CA HIS A 377 4.64 -5.00 -12.49
C HIS A 377 5.57 -5.53 -11.40
N LEU A 378 5.25 -5.28 -10.13
CA LEU A 378 5.97 -5.87 -9.01
C LEU A 378 5.87 -7.40 -9.02
N TYR A 379 4.69 -7.95 -9.31
CA TYR A 379 4.48 -9.39 -9.44
C TYR A 379 5.34 -9.98 -10.58
N LEU A 380 5.40 -9.30 -11.73
CA LEU A 380 6.24 -9.70 -12.87
C LEU A 380 7.73 -9.73 -12.51
N GLN A 381 8.25 -8.68 -11.87
CA GLN A 381 9.66 -8.62 -11.47
C GLN A 381 10.03 -9.76 -10.52
N VAL A 382 9.18 -10.03 -9.52
CA VAL A 382 9.40 -11.14 -8.58
C VAL A 382 9.32 -12.47 -9.30
N LEU A 383 8.33 -12.68 -10.17
CA LEU A 383 8.16 -13.91 -10.95
C LEU A 383 9.38 -14.18 -11.84
N LYS A 384 9.84 -13.17 -12.58
CA LYS A 384 11.03 -13.24 -13.43
C LYS A 384 12.26 -13.68 -12.65
N GLU A 385 12.52 -13.08 -11.49
CA GLU A 385 13.65 -13.50 -10.63
C GLU A 385 13.50 -14.97 -10.18
N ARG A 386 12.28 -15.41 -9.86
CA ARG A 386 12.06 -16.82 -9.47
C ARG A 386 12.25 -17.78 -10.65
N LEU A 387 11.90 -17.40 -11.87
CA LEU A 387 12.17 -18.18 -13.09
C LEU A 387 13.68 -18.29 -13.36
N GLN A 388 14.44 -17.20 -13.25
CA GLN A 388 15.91 -17.25 -13.38
C GLN A 388 16.54 -18.17 -12.32
N ASN A 389 16.04 -18.15 -11.08
CA ASN A 389 16.50 -19.06 -10.03
C ASN A 389 16.18 -20.53 -10.34
N ILE A 390 15.07 -20.83 -11.02
CA ILE A 390 14.77 -22.19 -11.48
C ILE A 390 15.80 -22.64 -12.52
N LEU A 391 16.13 -21.80 -13.50
CA LEU A 391 17.17 -22.11 -14.48
C LEU A 391 18.52 -22.44 -13.81
N ASN A 392 18.92 -21.64 -12.82
CA ASN A 392 20.13 -21.89 -12.04
C ASN A 392 20.06 -23.19 -11.23
N ASN A 393 18.90 -23.51 -10.65
CA ASN A 393 18.70 -24.77 -9.93
C ASN A 393 18.74 -25.99 -10.87
N VAL A 394 18.19 -25.87 -12.08
CA VAL A 394 18.27 -26.92 -13.11
C VAL A 394 19.73 -27.19 -13.47
N ARG A 395 20.54 -26.14 -13.69
CA ARG A 395 21.99 -26.26 -13.88
C ARG A 395 22.67 -27.01 -12.73
N ILE A 396 22.40 -26.63 -11.49
CA ILE A 396 23.02 -27.27 -10.31
C ILE A 396 22.65 -28.75 -10.23
N GLN A 397 21.39 -29.11 -10.50
CA GLN A 397 20.94 -30.51 -10.47
C GLN A 397 21.55 -31.35 -11.60
N ILE A 398 21.67 -30.78 -12.81
CA ILE A 398 22.35 -31.44 -13.93
C ILE A 398 23.83 -31.70 -13.58
N LEU A 399 24.54 -30.68 -13.09
CA LEU A 399 25.95 -30.81 -12.69
C LEU A 399 26.14 -31.81 -11.54
N LYS A 400 25.22 -31.85 -10.57
CA LYS A 400 25.27 -32.82 -9.46
C LYS A 400 25.13 -34.25 -9.97
N ARG A 401 24.18 -34.51 -10.88
CA ARG A 401 24.00 -35.84 -11.49
C ARG A 401 25.16 -36.21 -12.41
N ALA A 402 25.72 -35.26 -13.14
CA ALA A 402 26.87 -35.47 -14.01
C ALA A 402 28.14 -35.88 -13.26
N LYS A 403 28.29 -35.46 -12.00
CA LYS A 403 29.36 -35.96 -11.13
C LYS A 403 29.15 -37.39 -10.65
N THR A 404 27.90 -37.86 -10.59
CA THR A 404 27.56 -39.20 -10.10
C THR A 404 27.55 -40.25 -11.21
N THR A 405 27.21 -39.87 -12.44
CA THR A 405 27.08 -40.79 -13.58
C THR A 405 28.02 -40.35 -14.71
N HIS A 406 29.04 -41.15 -15.03
CA HIS A 406 30.08 -40.81 -16.02
C HIS A 406 29.58 -40.62 -17.47
N ARG A 407 28.33 -41.00 -17.78
CA ARG A 407 27.72 -40.81 -19.11
C ARG A 407 26.23 -40.48 -18.95
N LEU A 408 25.85 -39.22 -19.12
CA LEU A 408 24.46 -38.78 -19.01
C LEU A 408 23.84 -38.66 -20.41
N VAL A 409 22.87 -39.52 -20.70
CA VAL A 409 22.01 -39.35 -21.88
C VAL A 409 20.70 -38.76 -21.38
N ILE A 410 20.61 -37.43 -21.37
CA ILE A 410 19.42 -36.72 -20.88
C ILE A 410 18.29 -36.90 -21.91
N GLY A 411 17.51 -37.98 -21.76
CA GLY A 411 16.27 -38.18 -22.47
C GLY A 411 15.10 -37.43 -21.82
N HIS A 412 13.92 -37.47 -22.46
CA HIS A 412 12.69 -36.84 -21.97
C HIS A 412 12.36 -37.19 -20.51
N LYS A 413 12.50 -38.47 -20.13
CA LYS A 413 12.19 -38.96 -18.78
C LYS A 413 13.15 -38.41 -17.71
N GLU A 414 14.44 -38.30 -18.04
CA GLU A 414 15.44 -37.80 -17.10
C GLU A 414 15.28 -36.29 -16.86
N LEU A 415 15.05 -35.52 -17.92
CA LEU A 415 14.80 -34.08 -17.80
C LEU A 415 13.52 -33.82 -16.99
N GLN A 416 12.48 -34.63 -17.16
CA GLN A 416 11.27 -34.55 -16.33
C GLN A 416 11.57 -34.81 -14.84
N GLN A 417 12.43 -35.77 -14.50
CA GLN A 417 12.85 -36.03 -13.12
C GLN A 417 13.70 -34.90 -12.53
N ILE A 418 14.65 -34.36 -13.29
CA ILE A 418 15.50 -33.24 -12.88
C ILE A 418 14.64 -32.02 -12.58
N LEU A 419 13.71 -31.74 -13.49
CA LEU A 419 12.75 -30.68 -13.31
C LEU A 419 11.95 -30.91 -12.03
N ARG A 420 11.34 -32.08 -11.81
CA ARG A 420 10.60 -32.40 -10.56
C ARG A 420 11.44 -32.12 -9.29
N ALA A 421 12.73 -32.41 -9.31
CA ALA A 421 13.64 -32.14 -8.19
C ALA A 421 13.91 -30.64 -7.91
N CYS A 422 13.65 -29.73 -8.86
CA CYS A 422 13.88 -28.30 -8.70
C CYS A 422 12.82 -27.56 -7.83
N GLY A 423 11.75 -28.25 -7.43
CA GLY A 423 10.66 -27.71 -6.62
C GLY A 423 9.63 -26.88 -7.41
N SER A 424 8.58 -26.40 -6.72
CA SER A 424 7.51 -25.56 -7.25
C SER A 424 7.65 -24.09 -6.83
N LEU A 425 6.97 -23.18 -7.55
CA LEU A 425 6.93 -21.75 -7.23
C LEU A 425 5.79 -21.35 -6.29
N GLU A 426 4.82 -22.24 -6.12
CA GLU A 426 3.57 -22.00 -5.40
C GLU A 426 3.78 -21.41 -4.00
N GLN A 427 4.51 -22.11 -3.12
CA GLN A 427 4.73 -21.65 -1.75
C GLN A 427 5.49 -20.33 -1.69
N LYS A 428 6.43 -20.09 -2.63
CA LYS A 428 7.24 -18.86 -2.66
C LYS A 428 6.39 -17.65 -3.00
N MET A 429 5.54 -17.76 -4.02
CA MET A 429 4.63 -16.67 -4.42
C MET A 429 3.50 -16.46 -3.41
N GLU A 430 2.96 -17.54 -2.85
CA GLU A 430 1.97 -17.46 -1.77
C GLU A 430 2.53 -16.78 -0.53
N THR A 431 3.76 -17.11 -0.12
CA THR A 431 4.42 -16.48 1.03
C THR A 431 4.74 -15.01 0.76
N PHE A 432 5.15 -14.67 -0.47
CA PHE A 432 5.36 -13.28 -0.88
C PHE A 432 4.08 -12.45 -0.69
N LEU A 433 2.94 -12.92 -1.21
CA LEU A 433 1.68 -12.18 -1.09
C LEU A 433 1.07 -12.22 0.33
N ALA A 434 1.34 -13.26 1.11
CA ALA A 434 0.84 -13.35 2.48
C ALA A 434 1.64 -12.46 3.46
N THR A 435 2.96 -12.36 3.28
CA THR A 435 3.85 -11.63 4.20
C THR A 435 4.24 -10.24 3.70
N GLY A 436 4.15 -9.99 2.39
CA GLY A 436 4.61 -8.76 1.75
C GLY A 436 6.13 -8.61 1.71
N ASN A 437 6.87 -9.71 1.91
CA ASN A 437 8.33 -9.72 1.90
C ASN A 437 8.84 -10.33 0.59
N ALA A 438 9.59 -9.56 -0.19
CA ALA A 438 10.32 -10.03 -1.35
C ALA A 438 11.83 -9.86 -1.14
N PRO A 439 12.49 -10.75 -0.37
CA PRO A 439 13.95 -10.82 -0.38
C PRO A 439 14.36 -11.25 -1.78
N SER A 440 14.73 -10.27 -2.58
CA SER A 440 14.99 -10.37 -4.01
C SER A 440 16.28 -9.62 -4.29
N SER A 441 17.15 -10.20 -5.11
CA SER A 441 18.43 -9.58 -5.47
C SER A 441 18.28 -8.59 -6.62
N ASN A 442 17.23 -8.73 -7.45
CA ASN A 442 17.09 -8.00 -8.71
C ASN A 442 15.96 -6.97 -8.72
N VAL A 443 15.08 -6.97 -7.72
CA VAL A 443 14.07 -5.90 -7.57
C VAL A 443 14.77 -4.66 -7.01
N ASN A 444 14.97 -3.66 -7.87
CA ASN A 444 15.68 -2.41 -7.56
C ASN A 444 14.79 -1.42 -6.77
N LEU A 445 14.27 -1.90 -5.64
CA LEU A 445 13.51 -1.10 -4.67
C LEU A 445 14.37 -0.84 -3.43
N THR A 446 14.14 0.31 -2.80
CA THR A 446 14.78 0.67 -1.52
C THR A 446 14.26 -0.15 -0.34
N GLN A 447 13.11 -0.81 -0.50
CA GLN A 447 12.47 -1.65 0.52
C GLN A 447 12.17 -3.05 -0.02
N TYR A 448 12.19 -4.03 0.87
CA TYR A 448 11.87 -5.44 0.57
C TYR A 448 10.73 -6.00 1.44
N LYS A 449 10.21 -5.21 2.38
CA LYS A 449 9.10 -5.55 3.29
C LYS A 449 7.90 -4.64 3.04
N GLY A 450 6.71 -5.09 3.44
CA GLY A 450 5.50 -4.26 3.40
C GLY A 450 4.99 -3.95 1.99
N LEU A 451 5.32 -4.80 1.01
CA LEU A 451 4.92 -4.65 -0.38
C LEU A 451 3.44 -5.02 -0.62
N THR A 452 2.88 -5.85 0.25
CA THR A 452 1.46 -6.24 0.22
C THR A 452 0.79 -5.91 1.54
N ILE A 453 -0.49 -5.56 1.48
CA ILE A 453 -1.34 -5.25 2.64
C ILE A 453 -2.58 -6.13 2.66
N VAL A 454 -3.21 -6.30 3.81
CA VAL A 454 -4.55 -6.87 3.90
C VAL A 454 -5.55 -5.81 3.45
N ALA A 455 -6.43 -6.16 2.51
CA ALA A 455 -7.55 -5.31 2.14
C ALA A 455 -8.62 -5.44 3.24
N GLU A 456 -8.57 -4.55 4.24
CA GLU A 456 -9.46 -4.64 5.39
C GLU A 456 -10.88 -4.18 4.99
N ASN A 457 -11.83 -5.12 4.97
CA ASN A 457 -13.24 -4.80 4.76
C ASN A 457 -13.97 -4.53 6.09
N ILE A 458 -13.57 -3.46 6.78
CA ILE A 458 -14.27 -2.97 7.99
C ILE A 458 -15.58 -2.30 7.59
N ASN A 459 -15.51 -1.47 6.56
CA ASN A 459 -16.61 -0.80 5.89
C ASN A 459 -16.19 -0.52 4.43
N ARG A 460 -17.15 -0.17 3.58
CA ARG A 460 -16.89 0.07 2.15
C ARG A 460 -15.92 1.24 1.89
N MET A 461 -15.93 2.29 2.74
CA MET A 461 -14.99 3.42 2.63
C MET A 461 -13.53 3.00 2.87
N ARG A 462 -13.28 2.18 3.89
CA ARG A 462 -11.96 1.59 4.18
C ARG A 462 -11.50 0.74 3.02
N TYR A 463 -12.37 -0.13 2.53
CA TYR A 463 -12.05 -1.06 1.45
C TYR A 463 -11.63 -0.31 0.18
N MET A 464 -12.43 0.66 -0.27
CA MET A 464 -12.12 1.52 -1.42
C MET A 464 -10.80 2.28 -1.25
N SER A 465 -10.49 2.76 -0.05
CA SER A 465 -9.28 3.57 0.20
C SER A 465 -7.99 2.80 -0.10
N HIS A 466 -7.96 1.48 0.09
CA HIS A 466 -6.77 0.66 -0.16
C HIS A 466 -6.32 0.72 -1.63
N PHE A 467 -7.27 0.68 -2.57
CA PHE A 467 -6.99 0.60 -4.01
C PHE A 467 -6.43 1.88 -4.61
N LYS A 468 -6.73 3.05 -4.02
CA LYS A 468 -6.19 4.37 -4.43
C LYS A 468 -5.03 4.85 -3.55
N SER A 469 -4.58 4.03 -2.60
CA SER A 469 -3.48 4.39 -1.69
C SER A 469 -2.11 4.27 -2.37
N ILE A 470 -1.30 5.32 -2.27
CA ILE A 470 0.07 5.39 -2.77
C ILE A 470 1.02 5.61 -1.59
N HIS A 471 2.20 5.00 -1.65
CA HIS A 471 3.17 5.08 -0.56
C HIS A 471 4.58 5.36 -1.04
N ARG A 472 5.26 6.29 -0.36
CA ARG A 472 6.64 6.66 -0.70
C ARG A 472 7.67 5.56 -0.42
N GLY A 473 7.43 4.74 0.60
CA GLY A 473 8.30 3.63 1.03
C GLY A 473 8.59 3.67 2.54
N SER A 474 8.76 2.51 3.16
CA SER A 474 9.01 2.37 4.60
C SER A 474 10.35 2.99 5.01
N PHE A 475 11.32 3.02 4.11
CA PHE A 475 12.62 3.67 4.29
C PHE A 475 12.47 5.14 4.72
N PHE A 476 11.50 5.85 4.17
CA PHE A 476 11.25 7.27 4.49
C PHE A 476 10.54 7.47 5.84
N MET A 477 10.00 6.42 6.46
CA MET A 477 9.40 6.53 7.79
C MET A 477 10.46 6.70 8.88
N GLU A 478 11.65 6.14 8.67
CA GLU A 478 12.78 6.21 9.61
C GLU A 478 13.56 7.52 9.46
N MET A 479 13.41 8.20 8.31
CA MET A 479 14.02 9.51 8.07
C MET A 479 13.38 10.59 8.94
N ARG A 480 14.24 11.44 9.52
CA ARG A 480 13.82 12.59 10.34
C ARG A 480 13.47 13.84 9.50
N THR A 481 13.82 13.86 8.22
CA THR A 481 13.53 14.98 7.33
C THR A 481 12.04 15.03 6.97
N THR A 482 11.51 16.25 6.86
CA THR A 482 10.10 16.50 6.55
C THR A 482 9.82 16.76 5.07
N GLU A 483 10.86 16.98 4.25
CA GLU A 483 10.72 17.29 2.82
C GLU A 483 9.85 16.27 2.07
N ALA A 484 10.09 14.96 2.28
CA ALA A 484 9.31 13.89 1.67
C ALA A 484 7.86 13.79 2.17
N ARG A 485 7.48 14.55 3.21
CA ARG A 485 6.14 14.57 3.81
C ARG A 485 5.35 15.82 3.44
N GLN A 486 6.01 16.84 2.89
CA GLN A 486 5.37 18.09 2.55
C GLN A 486 4.46 17.91 1.34
N LEU A 487 3.27 18.53 1.42
CA LEU A 487 2.40 18.67 0.27
C LEU A 487 2.98 19.75 -0.64
N LEU A 488 3.19 19.42 -1.91
CA LEU A 488 3.72 20.32 -2.92
C LEU A 488 2.63 20.69 -3.96
N PRO A 489 2.69 21.87 -4.59
CA PRO A 489 1.67 22.31 -5.57
C PRO A 489 1.55 21.42 -6.81
N ASP A 490 2.63 20.74 -7.21
CA ASP A 490 2.64 19.80 -8.34
C ASP A 490 1.76 18.57 -8.09
N ALA A 491 1.39 18.30 -6.83
CA ALA A 491 0.46 17.25 -6.44
C ALA A 491 -1.01 17.58 -6.78
N TRP A 492 -1.34 18.83 -7.12
CA TRP A 492 -2.71 19.28 -7.38
C TRP A 492 -3.39 18.41 -8.44
N GLY A 493 -4.60 17.93 -8.14
CA GLY A 493 -5.37 17.09 -9.06
C GLY A 493 -4.89 15.62 -9.16
N PHE A 494 -3.71 15.27 -8.64
CA PHE A 494 -3.18 13.90 -8.66
C PHE A 494 -3.24 13.21 -7.30
N VAL A 495 -2.77 13.89 -6.26
CA VAL A 495 -2.76 13.41 -4.87
C VAL A 495 -3.66 14.30 -4.03
N CYS A 496 -4.55 13.68 -3.26
CA CYS A 496 -5.48 14.43 -2.43
C CYS A 496 -4.75 15.10 -1.25
N PRO A 497 -4.93 16.41 -1.03
CA PRO A 497 -4.25 17.13 0.04
C PRO A 497 -4.80 16.81 1.43
N VAL A 498 -6.03 16.30 1.51
CA VAL A 498 -6.74 16.00 2.76
C VAL A 498 -6.55 14.54 3.18
N HIS A 499 -6.48 13.61 2.23
CA HIS A 499 -6.56 12.19 2.53
C HIS A 499 -5.18 11.57 2.82
N THR A 500 -4.58 11.96 3.94
CA THR A 500 -3.42 11.31 4.57
C THR A 500 -3.76 10.93 6.01
N PRO A 501 -3.31 9.78 6.54
CA PRO A 501 -3.44 9.48 7.96
C PRO A 501 -2.59 10.44 8.81
N ASP A 502 -2.95 10.57 10.08
CA ASP A 502 -2.13 11.22 11.08
C ASP A 502 -1.02 10.29 11.62
N GLY A 503 -0.11 10.85 12.42
CA GLY A 503 0.98 10.12 13.07
C GLY A 503 2.17 9.83 12.14
N ALA A 504 2.88 8.73 12.40
CA ALA A 504 4.11 8.38 11.69
C ALA A 504 3.98 8.27 10.15
N PRO A 505 2.87 7.78 9.56
CA PRO A 505 2.73 7.73 8.10
C PRO A 505 2.25 9.04 7.44
N CYS A 506 2.06 10.13 8.20
CA CYS A 506 1.58 11.40 7.66
C CYS A 506 2.49 11.94 6.54
N GLY A 507 1.89 12.25 5.38
CA GLY A 507 2.58 12.72 4.17
C GLY A 507 3.27 11.63 3.35
N LEU A 508 3.46 10.42 3.90
CA LEU A 508 4.09 9.29 3.20
C LEU A 508 3.07 8.29 2.63
N LEU A 509 1.92 8.16 3.29
CA LEU A 509 0.78 7.39 2.80
C LEU A 509 -0.31 8.35 2.33
N ASN A 510 -0.35 8.59 1.02
CA ASN A 510 -1.32 9.48 0.41
C ASN A 510 -2.31 8.68 -0.45
N HIS A 511 -3.34 9.35 -0.95
CA HIS A 511 -4.33 8.72 -1.83
C HIS A 511 -4.48 9.56 -3.10
N LEU A 512 -4.63 8.86 -4.23
CA LEU A 512 -4.93 9.51 -5.49
C LEU A 512 -6.29 10.21 -5.44
N THR A 513 -6.45 11.27 -6.24
CA THR A 513 -7.74 11.94 -6.44
C THR A 513 -8.73 11.03 -7.15
N MET A 514 -10.01 11.41 -7.17
CA MET A 514 -11.03 10.63 -7.88
C MET A 514 -10.77 10.54 -9.38
N SER A 515 -10.36 11.65 -10.00
CA SER A 515 -10.14 11.77 -11.44
C SER A 515 -8.78 11.25 -11.91
N ALA A 516 -7.80 11.12 -11.00
CA ALA A 516 -6.48 10.59 -11.34
C ALA A 516 -6.55 9.11 -11.75
N GLN A 517 -5.94 8.85 -12.89
CA GLN A 517 -5.81 7.55 -13.54
C GLN A 517 -4.33 7.19 -13.68
N ILE A 518 -4.05 5.90 -13.67
CA ILE A 518 -2.70 5.39 -13.95
C ILE A 518 -2.71 4.87 -15.39
N THR A 519 -1.74 5.29 -16.18
CA THR A 519 -1.70 4.97 -17.61
C THR A 519 -1.51 3.48 -17.87
N GLN A 520 -2.28 2.99 -18.83
CA GLN A 520 -2.06 1.71 -19.49
C GLN A 520 -1.00 1.86 -20.58
N ILE A 521 -0.59 0.73 -21.14
CA ILE A 521 0.36 0.70 -22.26
C ILE A 521 -0.37 1.18 -23.52
N PRO A 522 0.17 2.19 -24.22
CA PRO A 522 -0.37 2.61 -25.50
C PRO A 522 -0.08 1.57 -26.60
N ASP A 523 -0.84 1.63 -27.70
CA ASP A 523 -0.55 0.81 -28.88
C ASP A 523 0.86 1.14 -29.40
N GLN A 524 1.71 0.13 -29.48
CA GLN A 524 3.10 0.25 -29.92
C GLN A 524 3.21 0.82 -31.34
N LYS A 525 2.25 0.54 -32.22
CA LYS A 525 2.23 1.08 -33.59
C LYS A 525 2.15 2.60 -33.60
N LEU A 526 1.38 3.18 -32.68
CA LEU A 526 1.25 4.63 -32.55
C LEU A 526 2.53 5.23 -32.00
N VAL A 527 3.16 4.60 -31.01
CA VAL A 527 4.43 5.04 -30.44
C VAL A 527 5.55 5.03 -31.48
N ASP A 528 5.63 3.98 -32.30
CA ASP A 528 6.63 3.85 -33.36
C ASP A 528 6.44 4.88 -34.48
N ASN A 529 5.21 5.37 -34.70
CA ASN A 529 4.88 6.42 -35.67
C ASN A 529 5.19 7.85 -35.16
N LEU A 530 5.37 8.05 -33.84
CA LEU A 530 5.61 9.38 -33.27
C LEU A 530 6.79 10.16 -33.90
N PRO A 531 7.95 9.55 -34.19
CA PRO A 531 9.04 10.26 -34.86
C PRO A 531 8.65 10.87 -36.21
N LEU A 532 7.80 10.19 -36.98
CA LEU A 532 7.29 10.69 -38.26
C LEU A 532 6.33 11.84 -38.06
N VAL A 533 5.40 11.71 -37.10
CA VAL A 533 4.47 12.79 -36.72
C VAL A 533 5.26 14.04 -36.29
N LEU A 534 6.34 13.86 -35.52
CA LEU A 534 7.19 14.97 -35.08
C LEU A 534 7.92 15.66 -36.24
N GLN A 535 8.37 14.91 -37.26
CA GLN A 535 8.93 15.51 -38.47
C GLN A 535 7.91 16.38 -39.19
N ASN A 536 6.66 15.92 -39.30
CA ASN A 536 5.55 16.72 -39.84
C ASN A 536 5.26 17.98 -39.01
N CYS A 537 5.57 17.94 -37.71
CA CYS A 537 5.45 19.09 -36.80
C CYS A 537 6.65 20.06 -36.86
N GLY A 538 7.61 19.86 -37.76
CA GLY A 538 8.79 20.71 -37.92
C GLY A 538 10.02 20.29 -37.10
N MET A 539 10.09 19.03 -36.64
CA MET A 539 11.29 18.48 -36.01
C MET A 539 12.34 18.08 -37.07
N GLU A 540 13.57 18.52 -36.87
CA GLU A 540 14.72 18.06 -37.65
C GLU A 540 15.28 16.77 -37.02
N PRO A 541 15.39 15.65 -37.77
CA PRO A 541 15.97 14.42 -37.25
C PRO A 541 17.46 14.59 -36.92
N ILE A 542 17.98 13.82 -35.96
CA ILE A 542 19.39 13.91 -35.51
C ILE A 542 20.39 13.86 -36.68
N SER A 543 20.14 13.01 -37.67
CA SER A 543 21.01 12.84 -38.84
C SER A 543 21.13 14.09 -39.72
N SER A 544 20.17 15.01 -39.65
CA SER A 544 20.12 16.23 -40.47
C SER A 544 20.72 17.46 -39.80
N VAL A 545 21.03 17.37 -38.50
CA VAL A 545 21.49 18.53 -37.73
C VAL A 545 22.99 18.75 -37.91
N LEU A 546 23.34 19.80 -38.64
CA LEU A 546 24.71 20.33 -38.69
C LEU A 546 25.02 21.10 -37.40
N CYS A 547 26.09 20.73 -36.70
CA CYS A 547 26.55 21.28 -35.41
C CYS A 547 27.04 22.75 -35.43
N ASP A 548 26.73 23.52 -36.48
CA ASP A 548 27.39 24.81 -36.79
C ASP A 548 26.48 26.04 -36.80
N ARG A 549 25.18 25.92 -36.50
CA ARG A 549 24.31 27.12 -36.38
C ARG A 549 24.22 27.57 -34.92
N ASP A 550 24.57 28.83 -34.65
CA ASP A 550 24.51 29.50 -33.34
C ASP A 550 23.09 29.67 -32.74
N THR A 551 22.08 29.07 -33.34
CA THR A 551 20.69 29.15 -32.87
C THR A 551 20.37 27.96 -31.97
N TYR A 552 19.93 28.26 -30.74
CA TYR A 552 19.53 27.22 -29.79
C TYR A 552 18.29 26.48 -30.32
N LYS A 553 18.34 25.13 -30.30
CA LYS A 553 17.23 24.26 -30.66
C LYS A 553 16.90 23.37 -29.47
N TYR A 554 15.61 23.16 -29.21
CA TYR A 554 15.17 22.27 -28.15
C TYR A 554 15.43 20.81 -28.53
N PRO A 555 16.13 20.03 -27.69
CA PRO A 555 16.21 18.59 -27.90
C PRO A 555 14.85 17.95 -27.63
N VAL A 556 14.43 17.06 -28.54
CA VAL A 556 13.15 16.35 -28.47
C VAL A 556 13.40 14.90 -28.07
N PHE A 557 12.89 14.52 -26.91
CA PHE A 557 13.00 13.16 -26.36
C PHE A 557 11.65 12.44 -26.43
N VAL A 558 11.68 11.17 -26.80
CA VAL A 558 10.56 10.23 -26.69
C VAL A 558 10.99 9.09 -25.76
N ASP A 559 10.39 9.01 -24.57
CA ASP A 559 10.67 8.01 -23.52
C ASP A 559 12.17 7.81 -23.20
N GLY A 560 12.94 8.90 -23.24
CA GLY A 560 14.38 8.93 -22.96
C GLY A 560 15.28 8.80 -24.21
N ARG A 561 14.71 8.50 -25.39
CA ARG A 561 15.44 8.50 -26.67
C ARG A 561 15.41 9.88 -27.30
N LEU A 562 16.59 10.45 -27.60
CA LEU A 562 16.68 11.66 -28.42
C LEU A 562 16.26 11.32 -29.85
N VAL A 563 15.31 12.07 -30.42
CA VAL A 563 14.81 11.82 -31.79
C VAL A 563 15.23 12.92 -32.76
N GLY A 564 15.35 14.15 -32.28
CA GLY A 564 15.66 15.31 -33.10
C GLY A 564 15.66 16.61 -32.33
N TYR A 565 15.64 17.72 -33.07
CA TYR A 565 15.65 19.07 -32.53
C TYR A 565 14.54 19.92 -33.15
N ILE A 566 13.93 20.80 -32.36
CA ILE A 566 12.92 21.77 -32.82
C ILE A 566 13.42 23.19 -32.53
N ALA A 567 13.25 24.10 -33.49
CA ALA A 567 13.57 25.51 -33.30
C ALA A 567 12.67 26.17 -32.25
N GLU A 568 13.22 27.12 -31.49
CA GLU A 568 12.49 27.78 -30.39
C GLU A 568 11.17 28.43 -30.82
N SER A 569 11.11 29.04 -32.01
CA SER A 569 9.90 29.66 -32.56
C SER A 569 8.78 28.68 -32.93
N GLY A 570 9.10 27.39 -33.10
CA GLY A 570 8.16 26.33 -33.48
C GLY A 570 7.59 25.55 -32.29
N ALA A 571 8.27 25.55 -31.14
CA ALA A 571 8.01 24.62 -30.04
C ALA A 571 6.56 24.65 -29.52
N GLU A 572 6.00 25.84 -29.29
CA GLU A 572 4.63 26.00 -28.78
C GLU A 572 3.57 25.58 -29.82
N LYS A 573 3.79 25.93 -31.10
CA LYS A 573 2.89 25.55 -32.20
C LYS A 573 2.87 24.04 -32.41
N SER A 574 4.05 23.42 -32.40
CA SER A 574 4.18 21.96 -32.50
C SER A 574 3.50 21.27 -31.32
N ALA A 575 3.67 21.79 -30.09
CA ALA A 575 3.01 21.22 -28.91
C ALA A 575 1.48 21.36 -28.94
N ALA A 576 0.95 22.51 -29.37
CA ALA A 576 -0.49 22.71 -29.54
C ALA A 576 -1.07 21.75 -30.60
N TYR A 577 -0.38 21.59 -31.74
CA TYR A 577 -0.79 20.66 -32.78
C TYR A 577 -0.79 19.21 -32.29
N LEU A 578 0.28 18.77 -31.60
CA LEU A 578 0.35 17.44 -30.99
C LEU A 578 -0.78 17.18 -29.99
N ARG A 579 -1.17 18.19 -29.19
CA ARG A 579 -2.32 18.07 -28.28
C ARG A 579 -3.63 17.84 -29.04
N THR A 580 -3.85 18.53 -30.16
CA THR A 580 -5.04 18.27 -30.99
C THR A 580 -5.08 16.86 -31.56
N LEU A 581 -3.94 16.30 -31.98
CA LEU A 581 -3.83 14.92 -32.45
C LEU A 581 -4.04 13.91 -31.32
N LYS A 582 -3.48 14.18 -30.14
CA LYS A 582 -3.64 13.38 -28.92
C LYS A 582 -5.10 13.26 -28.48
N ILE A 583 -5.87 14.35 -28.58
CA ILE A 583 -7.31 14.33 -28.22
C ILE A 583 -8.11 13.45 -29.19
N LYS A 584 -7.76 13.43 -30.48
CA LYS A 584 -8.37 12.52 -31.46
C LYS A 584 -8.00 11.06 -31.21
N GLY A 585 -6.75 10.81 -30.80
CA GLY A 585 -6.26 9.48 -30.43
C GLY A 585 -5.88 8.55 -31.59
N GLU A 586 -5.90 9.04 -32.84
CA GLU A 586 -5.63 8.23 -34.04
C GLU A 586 -4.14 8.13 -34.38
N GLU A 587 -3.40 9.24 -34.31
CA GLU A 587 -1.97 9.29 -34.64
C GLU A 587 -1.07 9.31 -33.39
N VAL A 588 -1.57 9.93 -32.31
CA VAL A 588 -0.86 10.09 -31.04
C VAL A 588 -1.71 9.45 -29.94
N PRO A 589 -1.16 8.57 -29.10
CA PRO A 589 -1.91 7.98 -27.99
C PRO A 589 -2.49 9.05 -27.06
N ILE A 590 -3.73 8.85 -26.61
CA ILE A 590 -4.43 9.77 -25.68
C ILE A 590 -3.66 9.91 -24.34
N THR A 591 -2.89 8.90 -23.97
CA THR A 591 -2.08 8.83 -22.75
C THR A 591 -0.71 9.52 -22.86
N THR A 592 -0.34 10.04 -24.04
CA THR A 592 0.95 10.73 -24.23
C THR A 592 1.00 12.04 -23.45
N GLU A 593 2.02 12.21 -22.62
CA GLU A 593 2.29 13.46 -21.90
C GLU A 593 3.27 14.32 -22.70
N ILE A 594 2.94 15.59 -22.88
CA ILE A 594 3.66 16.51 -23.77
C ILE A 594 4.24 17.64 -22.91
N VAL A 595 5.49 17.45 -22.48
CA VAL A 595 6.20 18.41 -21.62
C VAL A 595 7.06 19.32 -22.49
N VAL A 596 6.79 20.63 -22.44
CA VAL A 596 7.65 21.65 -23.03
C VAL A 596 8.25 22.45 -21.89
N ILE A 597 9.57 22.32 -21.68
CA ILE A 597 10.29 23.10 -20.68
C ILE A 597 10.94 24.30 -21.38
N PRO A 598 10.41 25.53 -21.19
CA PRO A 598 10.94 26.70 -21.86
C PRO A 598 12.32 27.06 -21.31
N LYS A 599 13.22 27.49 -22.20
CA LYS A 599 14.50 28.08 -21.83
C LYS A 599 14.25 29.44 -21.20
N LYS A 600 14.67 29.61 -19.94
CA LYS A 600 14.62 30.88 -19.23
C LYS A 600 16.04 31.39 -19.00
N GLN A 601 16.20 32.72 -18.93
CA GLN A 601 17.48 33.34 -18.58
C GLN A 601 17.82 33.21 -17.08
N ILE A 602 16.82 32.88 -16.25
CA ILE A 602 16.98 32.61 -14.83
C ILE A 602 17.34 31.14 -14.58
N CYS A 603 17.99 30.86 -13.44
CA CYS A 603 18.26 29.50 -12.99
C CYS A 603 16.94 28.73 -12.80
N ALA A 604 16.62 27.85 -13.75
CA ALA A 604 15.37 27.12 -13.84
C ALA A 604 15.63 25.63 -14.13
N GLN A 605 14.56 24.88 -14.40
CA GLN A 605 14.67 23.50 -14.86
C GLN A 605 15.32 23.44 -16.25
N TYR A 606 16.07 22.37 -16.52
CA TYR A 606 16.79 22.21 -17.77
C TYR A 606 15.83 22.15 -18.98
N PRO A 607 16.01 22.99 -20.01
CA PRO A 607 15.10 23.11 -21.15
C PRO A 607 15.09 21.88 -22.07
N GLY A 608 13.94 21.62 -22.70
CA GLY A 608 13.76 20.49 -23.61
C GLY A 608 12.30 20.15 -23.86
N ILE A 609 12.03 19.37 -24.91
CA ILE A 609 10.71 18.81 -25.20
C ILE A 609 10.76 17.31 -24.87
N PHE A 610 9.92 16.87 -23.93
CA PHE A 610 9.88 15.49 -23.48
C PHE A 610 8.48 14.91 -23.71
N LEU A 611 8.43 13.88 -24.54
CA LEU A 611 7.23 13.09 -24.84
C LEU A 611 7.35 11.77 -24.09
N MET A 612 6.40 11.53 -23.19
CA MET A 612 6.37 10.30 -22.40
C MET A 612 5.12 9.51 -22.78
N THR A 613 5.32 8.28 -23.24
CA THR A 613 4.24 7.36 -23.61
C THR A 613 4.17 6.14 -22.70
N THR A 614 5.20 5.90 -21.90
CA THR A 614 5.28 4.80 -20.93
C THR A 614 4.06 4.62 -20.01
N GLU A 615 3.87 3.40 -19.55
CA GLU A 615 2.84 3.03 -18.56
C GLU A 615 3.14 3.54 -17.14
N ALA A 616 2.19 3.32 -16.22
CA ALA A 616 2.37 3.58 -14.79
C ALA A 616 2.59 5.06 -14.41
N ARG A 617 2.24 6.00 -15.31
CA ARG A 617 2.24 7.44 -15.07
C ARG A 617 0.91 7.89 -14.47
N MET A 618 0.96 8.91 -13.63
CA MET A 618 -0.23 9.57 -13.11
C MET A 618 -0.72 10.59 -14.14
N MET A 619 -1.95 10.39 -14.62
CA MET A 619 -2.62 11.32 -15.54
C MET A 619 -3.98 11.71 -14.97
N ARG A 620 -4.48 12.89 -15.32
CA ARG A 620 -5.83 13.35 -14.93
C ARG A 620 -6.52 14.06 -16.09
N PRO A 621 -7.86 13.93 -16.21
CA PRO A 621 -8.62 14.65 -17.23
C PRO A 621 -8.84 16.12 -16.86
N VAL A 622 -8.66 17.01 -17.84
CA VAL A 622 -9.00 18.45 -17.83
C VAL A 622 -9.72 18.81 -19.13
N ILE A 623 -10.35 19.98 -19.20
CA ILE A 623 -11.01 20.48 -20.40
C ILE A 623 -10.01 21.37 -21.15
N ASN A 624 -9.70 21.02 -22.39
CA ASN A 624 -8.92 21.88 -23.28
C ASN A 624 -9.83 22.97 -23.87
N LEU A 625 -9.50 24.25 -23.66
CA LEU A 625 -10.37 25.37 -24.07
C LEU A 625 -10.38 25.58 -25.60
N ALA A 626 -9.30 25.20 -26.30
CA ALA A 626 -9.21 25.37 -27.75
C ALA A 626 -10.12 24.38 -28.50
N THR A 627 -10.22 23.14 -28.01
CA THR A 627 -11.06 22.09 -28.62
C THR A 627 -12.39 21.87 -27.90
N SER A 628 -12.56 22.40 -26.70
CA SER A 628 -13.68 22.12 -25.79
C SER A 628 -13.87 20.63 -25.49
N GLN A 629 -12.79 19.84 -25.55
CA GLN A 629 -12.80 18.39 -25.31
C GLN A 629 -11.93 18.01 -24.10
N LEU A 630 -12.12 16.79 -23.61
CA LEU A 630 -11.35 16.26 -22.49
C LEU A 630 -9.94 15.88 -22.94
N GLU A 631 -8.94 16.41 -22.25
CA GLU A 631 -7.53 16.06 -22.43
C GLU A 631 -6.99 15.45 -21.14
N LEU A 632 -6.24 14.34 -21.25
CA LEU A 632 -5.51 13.78 -20.12
C LEU A 632 -4.17 14.49 -19.98
N ILE A 633 -3.88 15.06 -18.82
CA ILE A 633 -2.60 15.69 -18.51
C ILE A 633 -1.81 14.94 -17.44
N GLY A 634 -0.49 14.92 -17.57
CA GLY A 634 0.47 14.32 -16.65
C GLY A 634 1.04 15.29 -15.62
N THR A 635 1.78 14.74 -14.66
CA THR A 635 2.30 15.48 -13.51
C THR A 635 3.34 16.53 -13.86
N MET A 636 4.14 16.31 -14.91
CA MET A 636 5.23 17.24 -15.26
C MET A 636 4.78 18.30 -16.25
N GLU A 637 3.87 17.98 -17.18
CA GLU A 637 3.32 19.00 -18.07
C GLU A 637 2.46 20.03 -17.31
N GLN A 638 1.79 19.63 -16.22
CA GLN A 638 0.96 20.52 -15.40
C GLN A 638 1.71 21.78 -14.90
N LEU A 639 3.01 21.70 -14.62
CA LEU A 639 3.77 22.86 -14.12
C LEU A 639 3.86 24.01 -15.13
N TYR A 640 3.69 23.71 -16.41
CA TYR A 640 3.84 24.66 -17.52
C TYR A 640 2.50 24.95 -18.21
N LEU A 641 1.39 24.48 -17.64
CA LEU A 641 0.04 24.70 -18.16
C LEU A 641 -0.74 25.62 -17.22
N ASP A 642 -1.37 26.64 -17.81
CA ASP A 642 -2.31 27.50 -17.10
C ASP A 642 -3.72 26.89 -17.14
N ILE A 643 -4.17 26.39 -15.98
CA ILE A 643 -5.44 25.67 -15.81
C ILE A 643 -6.33 26.48 -14.86
N ALA A 644 -7.46 27.00 -15.36
CA ALA A 644 -8.45 27.69 -14.54
C ALA A 644 -9.31 26.70 -13.73
N ILE A 645 -9.68 27.06 -12.49
CA ILE A 645 -10.54 26.22 -11.65
C ILE A 645 -12.01 26.47 -12.00
N THR A 646 -12.39 27.73 -12.17
CA THR A 646 -13.74 28.14 -12.53
C THR A 646 -13.79 28.85 -13.88
N PRO A 647 -14.94 28.85 -14.60
CA PRO A 647 -15.09 29.58 -15.85
C PRO A 647 -14.83 31.09 -15.72
N ASN A 648 -15.04 31.65 -14.53
CA ASN A 648 -14.85 33.09 -14.25
C ASN A 648 -13.37 33.48 -14.15
N GLU A 649 -12.47 32.52 -13.90
CA GLU A 649 -11.02 32.72 -13.80
C GLU A 649 -10.29 32.58 -15.14
N VAL A 650 -11.02 32.37 -16.24
CA VAL A 650 -10.41 32.17 -17.56
C VAL A 650 -9.93 33.51 -18.12
N HIS A 651 -8.61 33.66 -18.24
CA HIS A 651 -7.98 34.81 -18.87
C HIS A 651 -7.71 34.53 -20.36
N LYS A 652 -8.36 35.30 -21.25
CA LYS A 652 -8.23 35.14 -22.70
C LYS A 652 -6.77 35.27 -23.14
N GLY A 653 -6.28 34.27 -23.86
CA GLY A 653 -4.92 34.24 -24.41
C GLY A 653 -3.83 33.75 -23.45
N GLN A 654 -4.14 33.48 -22.18
CA GLN A 654 -3.21 32.90 -21.21
C GLN A 654 -3.67 31.51 -20.76
N THR A 655 -4.90 31.42 -20.26
CA THR A 655 -5.47 30.14 -19.79
C THR A 655 -5.66 29.19 -20.97
N THR A 656 -5.11 27.98 -20.84
CA THR A 656 -5.17 26.94 -21.90
C THR A 656 -6.20 25.86 -21.58
N HIS A 657 -6.37 25.55 -20.30
CA HIS A 657 -7.24 24.47 -19.83
C HIS A 657 -8.14 24.92 -18.68
N MET A 658 -9.13 24.09 -18.37
CA MET A 658 -10.05 24.28 -17.25
C MET A 658 -10.29 22.97 -16.50
N GLU A 659 -10.47 23.05 -15.19
CA GLU A 659 -10.82 21.90 -14.36
C GLU A 659 -12.21 21.34 -14.68
N LEU A 660 -12.42 20.04 -14.43
CA LEU A 660 -13.73 19.40 -14.60
C LEU A 660 -14.76 19.90 -13.60
N SER A 661 -14.31 20.11 -12.36
CA SER A 661 -15.09 20.59 -11.24
C SER A 661 -14.15 21.13 -10.18
N GLN A 662 -14.64 22.05 -9.36
CA GLN A 662 -13.86 22.62 -8.24
C GLN A 662 -13.41 21.54 -7.23
N SER A 663 -14.13 20.41 -7.15
CA SER A 663 -13.83 19.28 -6.26
C SER A 663 -12.88 18.23 -6.83
N ALA A 664 -12.41 18.38 -8.08
CA ALA A 664 -11.64 17.34 -8.79
C ALA A 664 -10.32 16.97 -8.09
N PHE A 665 -9.74 17.88 -7.29
CA PHE A 665 -8.51 17.65 -6.54
C PHE A 665 -8.69 16.78 -5.27
N LEU A 666 -9.92 16.42 -4.91
CA LEU A 666 -10.22 15.59 -3.74
C LEU A 666 -10.26 14.09 -4.09
N SER A 667 -9.86 13.25 -3.13
CA SER A 667 -10.02 11.78 -3.23
C SER A 667 -11.47 11.37 -3.03
N ASN A 668 -11.79 10.11 -3.37
CA ASN A 668 -13.12 9.54 -3.13
C ASN A 668 -13.63 9.76 -1.71
N LEU A 669 -12.81 9.55 -0.67
CA LEU A 669 -13.23 9.74 0.72
C LEU A 669 -13.33 11.21 1.12
N ALA A 670 -12.41 12.05 0.65
CA ALA A 670 -12.44 13.48 0.98
C ALA A 670 -13.67 14.17 0.38
N GLN A 671 -14.16 13.68 -0.78
CA GLN A 671 -15.42 14.14 -1.37
C GLN A 671 -16.68 13.68 -0.65
N LEU A 672 -16.60 12.74 0.30
CA LEU A 672 -17.74 12.30 1.11
C LEU A 672 -17.92 13.14 2.38
N VAL A 673 -16.93 13.97 2.72
CA VAL A 673 -17.04 14.94 3.80
C VAL A 673 -18.08 15.99 3.37
N PRO A 674 -19.11 16.29 4.17
CA PRO A 674 -20.04 17.36 3.85
C PRO A 674 -19.37 18.72 4.04
N MET A 675 -19.39 19.57 3.02
CA MET A 675 -18.81 20.92 3.01
C MET A 675 -17.43 21.03 3.71
N PRO A 676 -16.40 20.31 3.22
CA PRO A 676 -15.05 20.37 3.79
C PRO A 676 -14.42 21.76 3.72
N ASP A 677 -14.88 22.62 2.82
CA ASP A 677 -14.53 24.03 2.67
C ASP A 677 -14.92 24.90 3.88
N CYS A 678 -15.92 24.49 4.67
CA CYS A 678 -16.31 25.17 5.91
C CYS A 678 -15.63 24.61 7.18
N ASN A 679 -14.73 23.65 7.05
CA ASN A 679 -14.00 23.06 8.16
C ASN A 679 -12.52 23.45 8.11
N GLN A 680 -11.89 23.53 9.28
CA GLN A 680 -10.44 23.58 9.35
C GLN A 680 -9.81 22.30 8.74
N SER A 681 -8.78 22.45 7.91
CA SER A 681 -8.15 21.34 7.16
C SER A 681 -7.85 20.07 7.99
N PRO A 682 -7.27 20.14 9.21
CA PRO A 682 -6.99 18.94 10.01
C PRO A 682 -8.26 18.11 10.32
N ARG A 683 -9.42 18.75 10.44
CA ARG A 683 -10.70 18.07 10.70
C ARG A 683 -11.15 17.23 9.52
N ASN A 684 -10.95 17.74 8.31
CA ASN A 684 -11.21 16.97 7.08
C ASN A 684 -10.27 15.76 6.97
N MET A 685 -8.99 15.94 7.36
CA MET A 685 -8.03 14.83 7.43
C MET A 685 -8.47 13.77 8.45
N TYR A 686 -8.87 14.19 9.65
CA TYR A 686 -9.38 13.29 10.67
C TYR A 686 -10.66 12.59 10.24
N GLN A 687 -11.57 13.27 9.54
CA GLN A 687 -12.77 12.63 9.02
C GLN A 687 -12.43 11.50 8.05
N CYS A 688 -11.47 11.71 7.15
CA CYS A 688 -11.02 10.64 6.25
C CYS A 688 -10.51 9.41 7.04
N GLN A 689 -9.88 9.62 8.19
CA GLN A 689 -9.44 8.52 9.06
C GLN A 689 -10.57 7.90 9.87
N MET A 690 -11.47 8.71 10.45
CA MET A 690 -12.59 8.24 11.26
C MET A 690 -13.57 7.46 10.40
N GLY A 691 -13.90 7.96 9.20
CA GLY A 691 -14.71 7.27 8.18
C GLY A 691 -14.20 5.86 7.85
N LYS A 692 -12.87 5.67 7.82
CA LYS A 692 -12.23 4.35 7.61
C LYS A 692 -12.29 3.40 8.82
N GLN A 693 -12.71 3.90 9.99
CA GLN A 693 -12.78 3.14 11.24
C GLN A 693 -14.23 2.92 11.72
N THR A 694 -15.22 3.44 11.00
CA THR A 694 -16.62 3.34 11.39
C THR A 694 -17.13 1.91 11.20
N MET A 695 -18.06 1.52 12.07
CA MET A 695 -18.91 0.37 11.84
C MET A 695 -20.04 0.80 10.88
N GLY A 696 -20.30 -0.01 9.86
CA GLY A 696 -21.35 0.23 8.88
C GLY A 696 -21.78 -1.09 8.25
N THR A 697 -22.09 -1.10 6.97
CA THR A 697 -22.30 -2.35 6.21
C THR A 697 -21.05 -2.67 5.38
N PRO A 698 -20.25 -3.70 5.73
CA PRO A 698 -19.01 -4.00 5.00
C PRO A 698 -19.23 -4.73 3.68
N VAL A 699 -20.12 -5.73 3.67
CA VAL A 699 -20.39 -6.62 2.53
C VAL A 699 -21.82 -7.11 2.66
N HIS A 700 -22.47 -7.51 1.55
CA HIS A 700 -23.79 -8.14 1.57
C HIS A 700 -23.74 -9.68 1.66
N THR A 701 -22.65 -10.29 1.21
CA THR A 701 -22.45 -11.75 1.19
C THR A 701 -21.76 -12.29 2.46
N TRP A 702 -21.96 -11.65 3.63
CA TRP A 702 -21.27 -12.06 4.86
C TRP A 702 -21.61 -13.50 5.28
N GLY A 703 -22.85 -13.96 5.06
CA GLY A 703 -23.25 -15.35 5.33
C GLY A 703 -22.52 -16.37 4.44
N GLY A 704 -22.10 -15.96 3.24
CA GLY A 704 -21.35 -16.78 2.28
C GLY A 704 -19.83 -16.68 2.43
N THR A 705 -19.27 -15.88 3.34
CA THR A 705 -17.82 -15.68 3.48
C THR A 705 -17.33 -16.15 4.84
N GLY A 706 -16.05 -16.53 4.96
CA GLY A 706 -15.41 -16.91 6.23
C GLY A 706 -14.51 -15.80 6.77
N PRO A 707 -15.05 -14.61 7.11
CA PRO A 707 -14.22 -13.47 7.42
C PRO A 707 -13.53 -13.61 8.77
N GLY A 708 -12.32 -13.04 8.88
CA GLY A 708 -11.60 -12.99 10.16
C GLY A 708 -12.33 -12.16 11.22
N LYS A 709 -12.67 -10.89 10.92
CA LYS A 709 -13.50 -10.03 11.77
C LYS A 709 -14.26 -9.01 10.91
N LEU A 710 -15.58 -8.97 11.02
CA LEU A 710 -16.43 -7.95 10.40
C LEU A 710 -17.18 -7.15 11.46
N TYR A 711 -17.48 -5.89 11.16
CA TYR A 711 -18.24 -5.00 12.01
C TYR A 711 -19.47 -4.55 11.24
N ARG A 712 -20.66 -4.89 11.72
CA ARG A 712 -21.92 -4.58 11.04
C ARG A 712 -22.82 -3.74 11.94
N LEU A 713 -23.33 -2.63 11.42
CA LEU A 713 -24.39 -1.86 12.08
C LEU A 713 -25.76 -2.48 11.75
N GLN A 714 -26.67 -2.53 12.72
CA GLN A 714 -27.97 -3.20 12.55
C GLN A 714 -28.98 -2.32 11.82
N THR A 715 -29.07 -1.04 12.21
CA THR A 715 -30.04 -0.06 11.69
C THR A 715 -29.31 1.17 11.15
N PRO A 716 -28.50 1.02 10.08
CA PRO A 716 -27.86 2.16 9.45
C PRO A 716 -28.89 3.02 8.69
N ALA A 717 -28.65 4.33 8.63
CA ALA A 717 -29.50 5.28 7.91
C ALA A 717 -28.74 5.99 6.78
N ALA A 718 -29.44 6.47 5.77
CA ALA A 718 -28.87 7.35 4.75
C ALA A 718 -28.74 8.79 5.31
N PRO A 719 -27.63 9.50 5.06
CA PRO A 719 -27.46 10.89 5.51
C PRO A 719 -28.39 11.85 4.74
N LEU A 720 -29.03 12.78 5.44
CA LEU A 720 -29.93 13.78 4.85
C LEU A 720 -29.22 14.97 4.20
N PHE A 721 -27.97 15.23 4.62
CA PHE A 721 -27.10 16.23 4.04
C PHE A 721 -25.86 15.53 3.48
N ARG A 722 -25.74 15.41 2.16
CA ARG A 722 -24.67 14.57 1.56
C ARG A 722 -24.19 15.13 0.23
N PRO A 723 -22.91 14.96 -0.10
CA PRO A 723 -22.39 15.38 -1.40
C PRO A 723 -22.93 14.47 -2.50
N ALA A 724 -23.10 15.01 -3.72
CA ALA A 724 -23.55 14.23 -4.88
C ALA A 724 -22.65 13.00 -5.17
N HIS A 725 -21.38 13.03 -4.74
CA HIS A 725 -20.46 11.89 -4.88
C HIS A 725 -20.89 10.66 -4.06
N HIS A 726 -21.63 10.83 -2.97
CA HIS A 726 -22.20 9.72 -2.20
C HIS A 726 -23.08 8.82 -3.07
N ASP A 727 -23.91 9.46 -3.91
CA ASP A 727 -24.89 8.78 -4.75
C ASP A 727 -24.23 8.22 -6.02
N ARG A 728 -23.20 8.92 -6.54
CA ARG A 728 -22.35 8.40 -7.64
C ARG A 728 -21.66 7.09 -7.27
N LEU A 729 -21.32 6.88 -6.00
CA LEU A 729 -20.70 5.65 -5.52
C LEU A 729 -21.73 4.58 -5.06
N ALA A 730 -23.03 4.88 -5.10
CA ALA A 730 -24.08 4.03 -4.56
C ALA A 730 -23.83 3.63 -3.09
N LEU A 731 -23.38 4.57 -2.26
CA LEU A 731 -23.09 4.29 -0.84
C LEU A 731 -24.32 4.03 0.03
N ASP A 732 -25.52 4.30 -0.49
CA ASP A 732 -26.78 3.89 0.14
C ASP A 732 -26.90 2.37 0.30
N ASP A 733 -26.19 1.58 -0.51
CA ASP A 733 -26.11 0.12 -0.34
C ASP A 733 -25.15 -0.27 0.80
N TYR A 734 -24.21 0.60 1.18
CA TYR A 734 -23.28 0.41 2.30
C TYR A 734 -23.41 1.52 3.35
N PRO A 735 -24.61 1.73 3.92
CA PRO A 735 -24.85 2.86 4.78
C PRO A 735 -24.00 2.72 6.05
N ALA A 736 -23.45 3.85 6.50
CA ALA A 736 -22.43 3.89 7.54
C ALA A 736 -22.71 5.03 8.52
N GLY A 737 -23.63 4.76 9.45
CA GLY A 737 -24.00 5.68 10.52
C GLY A 737 -25.51 5.69 10.77
N THR A 738 -25.96 6.62 11.60
CA THR A 738 -27.37 6.88 11.92
C THR A 738 -27.60 8.38 11.95
N ASN A 739 -28.77 8.82 11.50
CA ASN A 739 -29.21 10.19 11.77
C ASN A 739 -29.61 10.26 13.24
N ALA A 740 -29.12 11.27 13.95
CA ALA A 740 -29.39 11.48 15.36
C ALA A 740 -29.83 12.93 15.58
N ILE A 741 -30.77 13.13 16.48
CA ILE A 741 -31.18 14.46 16.94
C ILE A 741 -30.15 14.95 17.96
N VAL A 742 -29.56 16.12 17.70
CA VAL A 742 -28.46 16.67 18.50
C VAL A 742 -28.88 18.01 19.08
N ALA A 743 -28.69 18.16 20.38
CA ALA A 743 -28.73 19.45 21.06
C ALA A 743 -27.31 19.91 21.38
N VAL A 744 -26.97 21.13 20.96
CA VAL A 744 -25.70 21.77 21.32
C VAL A 744 -25.91 22.56 22.61
N ILE A 745 -25.63 21.92 23.75
CA ILE A 745 -25.91 22.46 25.08
C ILE A 745 -24.91 21.92 26.11
N SER A 746 -24.55 22.75 27.09
CA SER A 746 -23.88 22.32 28.32
C SER A 746 -24.96 22.10 29.38
N TYR A 747 -25.36 20.86 29.64
CA TYR A 747 -26.47 20.54 30.55
C TYR A 747 -26.07 19.61 31.69
N THR A 748 -25.46 18.47 31.36
CA THR A 748 -25.23 17.39 32.33
C THR A 748 -23.95 17.56 33.15
N GLY A 749 -22.97 18.33 32.65
CA GLY A 749 -21.62 18.41 33.21
C GLY A 749 -20.73 17.18 32.89
N TYR A 750 -21.30 16.11 32.34
CA TYR A 750 -20.58 14.90 31.92
C TYR A 750 -20.16 14.92 30.45
N ASP A 751 -20.39 16.03 29.75
CA ASP A 751 -20.12 16.29 28.33
C ASP A 751 -18.89 17.21 28.10
N MET A 752 -18.11 17.48 29.14
CA MET A 752 -16.85 18.23 29.01
C MET A 752 -15.75 17.41 28.33
N GLU A 753 -14.76 18.08 27.72
CA GLU A 753 -13.54 17.44 27.18
C GLU A 753 -13.81 16.24 26.25
N ASP A 754 -14.45 16.52 25.10
CA ASP A 754 -14.79 15.55 24.04
C ASP A 754 -15.73 14.43 24.46
N ALA A 755 -16.37 14.55 25.62
CA ALA A 755 -17.47 13.69 26.00
C ALA A 755 -18.76 14.07 25.27
N MET A 756 -19.64 13.09 25.10
CA MET A 756 -21.01 13.26 24.68
C MET A 756 -21.93 12.39 25.52
N ILE A 757 -23.19 12.79 25.59
CA ILE A 757 -24.23 12.05 26.29
C ILE A 757 -25.13 11.37 25.27
N LEU A 758 -25.48 10.12 25.54
CA LEU A 758 -26.49 9.39 24.77
C LEU A 758 -27.79 9.31 25.55
N ASN A 759 -28.90 9.50 24.86
CA ASN A 759 -30.22 9.22 25.40
C ASN A 759 -30.39 7.72 25.63
N LYS A 760 -30.68 7.35 26.89
CA LYS A 760 -30.88 5.96 27.31
C LYS A 760 -32.08 5.31 26.61
N ALA A 761 -33.18 6.04 26.42
CA ALA A 761 -34.35 5.51 25.72
C ALA A 761 -34.05 5.26 24.23
N SER A 762 -33.31 6.15 23.56
CA SER A 762 -32.87 5.94 22.17
C SER A 762 -31.94 4.74 22.06
N TYR A 763 -31.02 4.57 23.02
CA TYR A 763 -30.18 3.37 23.14
C TYR A 763 -31.00 2.09 23.29
N GLU A 764 -32.01 2.07 24.17
CA GLU A 764 -32.88 0.89 24.41
C GLU A 764 -33.72 0.53 23.18
N ARG A 765 -34.07 1.52 22.35
CA ARG A 765 -34.72 1.34 21.04
C ARG A 765 -33.76 0.88 19.94
N GLY A 766 -32.48 0.72 20.24
CA GLY A 766 -31.48 0.17 19.32
C GLY A 766 -30.62 1.20 18.59
N LEU A 767 -30.55 2.46 19.05
CA LEU A 767 -29.67 3.48 18.46
C LEU A 767 -28.24 2.94 18.36
N ALA A 768 -27.71 2.93 17.13
CA ALA A 768 -26.36 2.47 16.81
C ALA A 768 -25.98 1.05 17.29
N ALA A 769 -26.95 0.16 17.48
CA ALA A 769 -26.70 -1.25 17.79
C ALA A 769 -25.99 -1.97 16.63
N GLY A 770 -25.07 -2.89 16.93
CA GLY A 770 -24.31 -3.61 15.91
C GLY A 770 -23.85 -4.99 16.35
N PHE A 771 -23.29 -5.72 15.38
CA PHE A 771 -22.72 -7.04 15.57
C PHE A 771 -21.28 -7.09 15.09
N VAL A 772 -20.49 -7.94 15.74
CA VAL A 772 -19.16 -8.32 15.27
C VAL A 772 -19.19 -9.79 14.88
N TYR A 773 -18.86 -10.09 13.64
CA TYR A 773 -18.76 -11.46 13.15
C TYR A 773 -17.29 -11.88 13.17
N LYS A 774 -16.99 -13.07 13.66
CA LYS A 774 -15.64 -13.63 13.75
C LYS A 774 -15.67 -15.10 13.37
N SER A 775 -14.89 -15.50 12.39
CA SER A 775 -14.78 -16.92 12.00
C SER A 775 -13.54 -17.55 12.61
N GLU A 776 -13.69 -18.74 13.18
CA GLU A 776 -12.61 -19.59 13.65
C GLU A 776 -12.54 -20.84 12.79
N PHE A 777 -11.36 -21.15 12.26
CA PHE A 777 -11.10 -22.35 11.48
C PHE A 777 -10.46 -23.39 12.40
N VAL A 778 -11.12 -24.54 12.55
CA VAL A 778 -10.65 -25.70 13.31
C VAL A 778 -10.22 -26.76 12.31
N GLU A 779 -8.94 -27.11 12.31
CA GLU A 779 -8.36 -28.13 11.44
C GLU A 779 -7.74 -29.24 12.31
N LEU A 780 -8.10 -30.49 12.05
CA LEU A 780 -7.64 -31.63 12.85
C LEU A 780 -6.23 -32.06 12.42
N GLY A 781 -5.41 -32.52 13.37
CA GLY A 781 -3.99 -32.78 13.13
C GLY A 781 -3.65 -34.07 12.38
N HIS A 782 -4.58 -35.02 12.26
CA HIS A 782 -4.32 -36.34 11.68
C HIS A 782 -5.42 -36.76 10.68
N PRO A 783 -5.10 -37.42 9.55
CA PRO A 783 -6.09 -37.80 8.52
C PRO A 783 -7.16 -38.80 8.99
N ALA A 784 -6.86 -39.60 10.02
CA ALA A 784 -7.84 -40.53 10.61
C ALA A 784 -8.77 -39.84 11.64
N SER A 785 -8.48 -38.60 12.02
CA SER A 785 -9.30 -37.84 12.96
C SER A 785 -10.51 -37.24 12.25
N HIS A 786 -11.68 -37.32 12.89
CA HIS A 786 -12.93 -36.80 12.37
C HIS A 786 -13.75 -36.13 13.48
N PHE A 787 -14.60 -35.16 13.11
CA PHE A 787 -15.53 -34.55 14.05
C PHE A 787 -16.59 -35.57 14.48
N GLY A 788 -16.90 -35.59 15.78
CA GLY A 788 -17.82 -36.55 16.36
C GLY A 788 -17.78 -36.52 17.88
N ARG A 789 -18.81 -37.12 18.49
CA ARG A 789 -18.96 -37.20 19.95
C ARG A 789 -19.02 -38.65 20.42
N GLU A 790 -18.47 -38.91 21.60
CA GLU A 790 -18.52 -40.23 22.24
C GLU A 790 -19.98 -40.64 22.54
N GLY A 791 -20.42 -41.79 22.02
CA GLY A 791 -21.74 -42.38 22.30
C GLY A 791 -22.92 -41.93 21.42
N GLY A 792 -22.74 -40.98 20.49
CA GLY A 792 -23.74 -40.61 19.46
C GLY A 792 -25.10 -40.09 19.97
N ARG A 793 -25.28 -39.91 21.28
CA ARG A 793 -26.51 -39.40 21.90
C ARG A 793 -26.34 -37.94 22.32
N ALA A 794 -27.34 -37.12 22.00
CA ALA A 794 -27.48 -35.78 22.55
C ALA A 794 -28.11 -35.86 23.96
N ASP A 795 -27.31 -35.91 25.03
CA ASP A 795 -27.62 -35.22 26.32
C ASP A 795 -26.56 -35.41 27.43
N PRO A 796 -26.47 -34.53 28.46
CA PRO A 796 -27.34 -33.39 28.83
C PRO A 796 -26.96 -32.09 28.04
N PRO A 797 -27.60 -30.91 28.25
CA PRO A 797 -27.79 -29.87 27.23
C PRO A 797 -26.49 -29.12 27.00
N GLY A 798 -25.69 -29.63 26.07
CA GLY A 798 -24.48 -28.97 25.59
C GLY A 798 -24.79 -28.26 24.27
N PRO A 799 -24.03 -27.22 23.91
CA PRO A 799 -24.21 -26.51 22.65
C PRO A 799 -23.78 -27.31 21.41
N LEU A 800 -23.35 -28.58 21.56
CA LEU A 800 -22.81 -29.44 20.51
C LEU A 800 -23.79 -30.56 20.10
N ASP A 801 -23.93 -30.73 18.79
CA ASP A 801 -24.73 -31.77 18.14
C ASP A 801 -24.00 -33.13 18.10
N ALA A 802 -24.65 -34.15 17.53
CA ALA A 802 -24.11 -35.52 17.43
C ALA A 802 -22.85 -35.62 16.56
N ASP A 803 -22.68 -34.69 15.61
CA ASP A 803 -21.50 -34.56 14.75
C ASP A 803 -20.30 -33.91 15.45
N GLY A 804 -20.47 -33.50 16.72
CA GLY A 804 -19.43 -32.86 17.52
C GLY A 804 -19.24 -31.37 17.20
N LEU A 805 -20.11 -30.75 16.41
CA LEU A 805 -20.07 -29.32 16.09
C LEU A 805 -21.25 -28.58 16.74
N PRO A 806 -21.15 -27.25 16.93
CA PRO A 806 -22.24 -26.51 17.55
C PRO A 806 -23.35 -26.15 16.56
N ALA A 807 -24.60 -26.25 16.99
CA ALA A 807 -25.75 -25.87 16.16
C ALA A 807 -25.76 -24.36 15.85
N PRO A 808 -26.08 -23.91 14.62
CA PRO A 808 -26.35 -22.51 14.34
C PRO A 808 -27.46 -21.96 15.24
N GLY A 809 -27.22 -20.82 15.89
CA GLY A 809 -28.10 -20.22 16.89
C GLY A 809 -27.74 -20.59 18.34
N ALA A 810 -26.87 -21.56 18.57
CA ALA A 810 -26.42 -21.92 19.91
C ALA A 810 -25.69 -20.75 20.59
N ARG A 811 -25.97 -20.55 21.88
CA ARG A 811 -25.28 -19.58 22.74
C ARG A 811 -24.09 -20.28 23.40
N LEU A 812 -22.92 -19.65 23.32
CA LEU A 812 -21.68 -20.15 23.90
C LEU A 812 -21.17 -19.17 24.96
N LEU A 813 -20.95 -19.69 26.17
CA LEU A 813 -20.30 -19.00 27.27
C LEU A 813 -18.81 -19.36 27.34
N PRO A 814 -17.98 -18.56 28.04
CA PRO A 814 -16.58 -18.89 28.27
C PRO A 814 -16.41 -20.30 28.85
N ASP A 815 -15.48 -21.07 28.30
CA ASP A 815 -15.16 -22.46 28.66
C ASP A 815 -16.21 -23.53 28.30
N ASP A 816 -17.29 -23.17 27.61
CA ASP A 816 -18.23 -24.14 27.04
C ASP A 816 -17.57 -25.04 25.98
N PRO A 817 -18.10 -26.27 25.76
CA PRO A 817 -17.68 -27.11 24.65
C PRO A 817 -17.87 -26.41 23.30
N PHE A 818 -16.80 -26.27 22.52
CA PHE A 818 -16.79 -25.55 21.24
C PHE A 818 -16.82 -26.50 20.03
N TYR A 819 -16.11 -27.62 20.11
CA TYR A 819 -16.17 -28.72 19.15
C TYR A 819 -15.67 -30.00 19.82
N SER A 820 -16.01 -31.15 19.25
CA SER A 820 -15.56 -32.48 19.66
C SER A 820 -15.09 -33.26 18.44
N TYR A 821 -13.96 -33.95 18.58
CA TYR A 821 -13.42 -34.80 17.53
C TYR A 821 -12.79 -36.06 18.10
N TYR A 822 -12.78 -37.12 17.29
CA TYR A 822 -12.03 -38.34 17.55
C TYR A 822 -10.58 -38.16 17.08
N ASP A 823 -9.62 -38.31 17.98
CA ASP A 823 -8.20 -38.28 17.67
C ASP A 823 -7.71 -39.67 17.26
N GLY A 824 -7.40 -39.86 15.97
CA GLY A 824 -6.93 -41.13 15.44
C GLY A 824 -5.52 -41.54 15.86
N GLU A 825 -4.73 -40.63 16.43
CA GLU A 825 -3.40 -40.97 16.98
C GLU A 825 -3.52 -41.52 18.41
N LYS A 826 -4.43 -40.93 19.20
CA LYS A 826 -4.63 -41.28 20.62
C LYS A 826 -5.79 -42.24 20.87
N ASN A 827 -6.56 -42.55 19.83
CA ASN A 827 -7.80 -43.34 19.88
C ASN A 827 -8.80 -42.85 20.96
N LYS A 828 -8.91 -41.53 21.14
CA LYS A 828 -9.78 -40.90 22.16
C LYS A 828 -10.52 -39.71 21.60
N TYR A 829 -11.72 -39.45 22.14
CA TYR A 829 -12.45 -38.21 21.87
C TYR A 829 -11.84 -37.06 22.66
N VAL A 830 -11.62 -35.93 21.97
CA VAL A 830 -11.10 -34.69 22.52
C VAL A 830 -12.12 -33.58 22.31
N VAL A 831 -12.46 -32.88 23.38
CA VAL A 831 -13.38 -31.74 23.35
C VAL A 831 -12.57 -30.46 23.43
N GLY A 832 -12.62 -29.65 22.38
CA GLY A 832 -12.11 -28.28 22.38
C GLY A 832 -13.09 -27.35 23.09
N ARG A 833 -12.60 -26.46 23.95
CA ARG A 833 -13.42 -25.47 24.68
C ARG A 833 -13.32 -24.09 24.05
N TYR A 834 -14.36 -23.29 24.25
CA TYR A 834 -14.38 -21.92 23.78
C TYR A 834 -13.56 -21.01 24.69
N HIS A 835 -12.48 -20.44 24.16
CA HIS A 835 -11.54 -19.59 24.92
C HIS A 835 -11.88 -18.09 24.89
N GLY A 836 -13.02 -17.70 24.33
CA GLY A 836 -13.45 -16.30 24.34
C GLY A 836 -13.96 -15.88 25.72
N LYS A 837 -13.79 -14.60 26.06
CA LYS A 837 -14.23 -14.02 27.34
C LYS A 837 -15.67 -13.52 27.34
N GLU A 838 -16.29 -13.47 26.17
CA GLU A 838 -17.60 -12.86 25.97
C GLU A 838 -18.56 -13.93 25.47
N GLU A 839 -19.82 -13.78 25.83
CA GLU A 839 -20.91 -14.57 25.27
C GLU A 839 -21.01 -14.34 23.76
N VAL A 840 -21.17 -15.43 23.01
CA VAL A 840 -21.31 -15.40 21.55
C VAL A 840 -22.43 -16.31 21.08
N ILE A 841 -22.97 -16.00 19.91
CA ILE A 841 -23.97 -16.84 19.24
C ILE A 841 -23.32 -17.44 18.01
N VAL A 842 -23.50 -18.73 17.78
CA VAL A 842 -23.05 -19.40 16.55
C VAL A 842 -23.93 -18.93 15.40
N ASP A 843 -23.34 -18.33 14.38
CA ASP A 843 -24.05 -17.79 13.21
C ASP A 843 -24.14 -18.83 12.10
N SER A 844 -23.02 -19.49 11.79
CA SER A 844 -22.97 -20.59 10.82
C SER A 844 -21.80 -21.53 11.09
N VAL A 845 -21.96 -22.79 10.70
CA VAL A 845 -20.92 -23.82 10.72
C VAL A 845 -20.79 -24.41 9.33
N ARG A 846 -19.55 -24.49 8.81
CA ARG A 846 -19.25 -25.00 7.48
C ARG A 846 -18.14 -26.03 7.55
N LEU A 847 -18.34 -27.18 6.93
CA LEU A 847 -17.30 -28.18 6.72
C LEU A 847 -16.50 -27.81 5.46
N CYS A 848 -15.20 -27.62 5.63
CA CYS A 848 -14.28 -27.18 4.58
C CYS A 848 -13.40 -28.35 4.13
N GLY A 849 -13.66 -28.89 2.94
CA GLY A 849 -12.76 -29.89 2.33
C GLY A 849 -11.51 -29.26 1.71
N ASP A 850 -10.50 -30.08 1.42
CA ASP A 850 -9.34 -29.72 0.60
C ASP A 850 -9.28 -30.60 -0.68
N PHE A 851 -8.51 -30.18 -1.69
CA PHE A 851 -8.33 -30.93 -2.94
C PHE A 851 -7.30 -32.08 -2.82
N SER A 852 -6.68 -32.25 -1.64
CA SER A 852 -5.76 -33.35 -1.34
C SER A 852 -6.47 -34.71 -1.30
N ALA A 853 -5.79 -35.78 -1.71
CA ALA A 853 -6.32 -37.15 -1.71
C ALA A 853 -6.66 -37.68 -0.30
N LYS A 854 -6.00 -37.16 0.75
CA LYS A 854 -6.30 -37.43 2.17
C LYS A 854 -6.41 -36.09 2.91
N PRO A 855 -7.55 -35.39 2.80
CA PRO A 855 -7.72 -34.09 3.41
C PRO A 855 -7.86 -34.23 4.93
N LEU A 856 -7.31 -33.27 5.67
CA LEU A 856 -7.61 -33.14 7.09
C LEU A 856 -9.03 -32.61 7.24
N ALA A 857 -9.78 -33.12 8.21
CA ALA A 857 -11.11 -32.58 8.51
C ALA A 857 -10.97 -31.15 9.04
N LYS A 858 -11.66 -30.22 8.40
CA LYS A 858 -11.63 -28.80 8.74
C LYS A 858 -13.04 -28.23 8.81
N ALA A 859 -13.32 -27.46 9.86
CA ALA A 859 -14.59 -26.77 10.05
C ALA A 859 -14.34 -25.27 10.23
N CYS A 860 -15.20 -24.44 9.65
CA CYS A 860 -15.26 -23.00 9.86
C CYS A 860 -16.50 -22.69 10.71
N ILE A 861 -16.28 -22.24 11.94
CA ILE A 861 -17.35 -21.84 12.87
C ILE A 861 -17.36 -20.31 12.91
N THR A 862 -18.43 -19.70 12.41
CA THR A 862 -18.62 -18.25 12.43
C THR A 862 -19.46 -17.85 13.64
N LEU A 863 -18.89 -16.98 14.47
CA LEU A 863 -19.45 -16.47 15.71
C LEU A 863 -19.97 -15.05 15.51
N ARG A 864 -21.13 -14.75 16.07
CA ARG A 864 -21.76 -13.42 16.13
C ARG A 864 -21.75 -12.90 17.55
N ILE A 865 -21.13 -11.74 17.73
CA ILE A 865 -21.00 -11.04 19.01
C ILE A 865 -21.90 -9.80 18.97
N GLN A 866 -22.87 -9.71 19.87
CA GLN A 866 -23.71 -8.52 19.99
C GLN A 866 -22.92 -7.37 20.62
N ARG A 867 -22.98 -6.19 19.99
CA ARG A 867 -22.26 -4.99 20.42
C ARG A 867 -23.22 -3.80 20.43
N ASN A 868 -23.90 -3.60 21.54
CA ASN A 868 -24.66 -2.37 21.78
C ASN A 868 -23.70 -1.24 22.21
N PRO A 869 -24.04 0.05 22.04
CA PRO A 869 -23.21 1.16 22.52
C PRO A 869 -23.01 1.12 24.03
N THR A 870 -21.75 1.16 24.47
CA THR A 870 -21.40 1.20 25.89
C THR A 870 -20.66 2.48 26.26
N VAL A 871 -20.65 2.83 27.55
CA VAL A 871 -19.86 3.96 28.05
C VAL A 871 -18.39 3.79 27.66
N GLY A 872 -17.82 4.87 27.15
CA GLY A 872 -16.47 4.99 26.60
C GLY A 872 -16.33 4.58 25.12
N ASP A 873 -17.39 4.05 24.49
CA ASP A 873 -17.42 3.88 23.03
C ASP A 873 -17.35 5.25 22.34
N LYS A 874 -16.83 5.24 21.11
CA LYS A 874 -16.54 6.44 20.36
C LYS A 874 -17.51 6.62 19.21
N PHE A 875 -18.03 7.83 19.11
CA PHE A 875 -18.88 8.30 18.02
C PHE A 875 -18.18 9.47 17.34
N ALA A 876 -18.48 9.70 16.07
CA ALA A 876 -17.96 10.83 15.33
C ALA A 876 -19.04 11.40 14.41
N SER A 877 -19.13 12.72 14.33
CA SER A 877 -19.82 13.37 13.23
C SER A 877 -18.98 13.27 11.96
N ARG A 878 -19.56 13.64 10.81
CA ARG A 878 -18.84 13.66 9.53
C ARG A 878 -17.93 14.89 9.33
N ALA A 879 -17.84 15.78 10.32
CA ALA A 879 -16.93 16.93 10.30
C ALA A 879 -15.63 16.69 11.10
N GLY A 880 -15.27 15.42 11.38
CA GLY A 880 -14.09 15.09 12.18
C GLY A 880 -14.25 15.37 13.68
N GLN A 881 -15.49 15.52 14.15
CA GLN A 881 -15.81 15.72 15.57
C GLN A 881 -16.01 14.38 16.26
N LYS A 882 -14.95 13.86 16.87
CA LYS A 882 -15.01 12.61 17.63
C LYS A 882 -15.38 12.91 19.09
N GLY A 883 -16.37 12.19 19.59
CA GLY A 883 -16.74 12.21 21.00
C GLY A 883 -16.76 10.81 21.62
N ILE A 884 -16.57 10.77 22.93
CA ILE A 884 -16.66 9.56 23.76
C ILE A 884 -18.01 9.57 24.47
N CYS A 885 -18.76 8.47 24.39
CA CYS A 885 -19.99 8.33 25.17
C CYS A 885 -19.63 8.30 26.66
N SER A 886 -19.91 9.36 27.39
CA SER A 886 -19.60 9.47 28.82
C SER A 886 -20.66 8.79 29.67
N GLN A 887 -21.94 9.06 29.38
CA GLN A 887 -23.06 8.46 30.10
C GLN A 887 -24.26 8.24 29.18
N LYS A 888 -25.07 7.25 29.55
CA LYS A 888 -26.42 7.05 29.01
C LYS A 888 -27.40 7.72 29.96
N TRP A 889 -27.95 8.86 29.55
CA TRP A 889 -28.79 9.69 30.42
C TRP A 889 -30.27 9.28 30.28
N PRO A 890 -31.02 9.15 31.39
CA PRO A 890 -32.46 8.88 31.35
C PRO A 890 -33.20 9.94 30.53
N ALA A 891 -34.23 9.53 29.78
CA ALA A 891 -34.93 10.45 28.87
C ALA A 891 -35.78 11.48 29.62
N GLU A 892 -36.31 11.07 30.78
CA GLU A 892 -37.06 11.89 31.73
C GLU A 892 -36.25 13.09 32.25
N ASP A 893 -34.93 12.93 32.38
CA ASP A 893 -34.04 13.98 32.89
C ASP A 893 -33.37 14.77 31.76
N LEU A 894 -33.60 14.44 30.50
CA LEU A 894 -33.05 15.17 29.36
C LEU A 894 -33.89 16.41 29.05
N PRO A 895 -33.28 17.47 28.48
CA PRO A 895 -34.03 18.63 28.06
C PRO A 895 -34.94 18.28 26.87
N PHE A 896 -36.10 18.90 26.80
CA PHE A 896 -37.09 18.67 25.75
C PHE A 896 -37.52 19.98 25.09
N THR A 897 -37.88 19.94 23.80
CA THR A 897 -38.35 21.11 23.05
C THR A 897 -39.83 21.38 23.33
N GLU A 898 -40.34 22.54 22.89
CA GLU A 898 -41.78 22.88 22.94
C GLU A 898 -42.67 21.83 22.26
N SER A 899 -42.17 21.19 21.20
CA SER A 899 -42.87 20.10 20.51
C SER A 899 -42.76 18.74 21.22
N GLY A 900 -42.10 18.68 22.38
CA GLY A 900 -41.87 17.45 23.16
C GLY A 900 -40.78 16.54 22.62
N LEU A 901 -39.85 17.06 21.78
CA LEU A 901 -38.73 16.26 21.27
C LEU A 901 -37.61 16.21 22.31
N VAL A 902 -37.11 15.00 22.56
CA VAL A 902 -35.94 14.77 23.42
C VAL A 902 -34.75 14.41 22.52
N PRO A 903 -33.57 15.05 22.66
CA PRO A 903 -32.42 14.78 21.82
C PRO A 903 -31.89 13.35 22.03
N ASP A 904 -31.28 12.79 20.98
CA ASP A 904 -30.57 11.51 21.06
C ASP A 904 -29.15 11.68 21.62
N ILE A 905 -28.51 12.80 21.25
CA ILE A 905 -27.14 13.15 21.63
C ILE A 905 -27.12 14.56 22.19
N LEU A 906 -26.49 14.74 23.36
CA LEU A 906 -26.06 16.08 23.81
C LEU A 906 -24.60 16.28 23.45
N PHE A 907 -24.32 17.44 22.84
CA PHE A 907 -22.98 17.83 22.45
C PHE A 907 -22.63 19.18 23.09
N ASN A 908 -21.47 19.24 23.74
CA ASN A 908 -21.07 20.44 24.47
C ASN A 908 -20.59 21.57 23.52
N PRO A 909 -21.12 22.81 23.64
CA PRO A 909 -20.76 23.95 22.80
C PRO A 909 -19.27 24.33 22.87
N HIS A 910 -18.59 24.07 23.98
CA HIS A 910 -17.15 24.33 24.14
C HIS A 910 -16.29 23.51 23.16
N GLY A 911 -16.86 22.48 22.53
CA GLY A 911 -16.20 21.68 21.52
C GLY A 911 -16.05 22.34 20.14
N PHE A 912 -16.68 23.49 19.88
CA PHE A 912 -16.61 24.21 18.60
C PHE A 912 -15.45 25.23 18.49
N PRO A 913 -15.20 26.15 19.45
CA PRO A 913 -14.24 27.24 19.25
C PRO A 913 -12.82 26.78 18.90
N SER A 914 -12.33 25.72 19.56
CA SER A 914 -10.98 25.17 19.32
C SER A 914 -10.88 24.31 18.05
N ARG A 915 -12.02 23.90 17.48
CA ARG A 915 -12.08 22.96 16.35
C ARG A 915 -12.54 23.57 15.05
N MET A 916 -13.30 24.65 15.13
CA MET A 916 -13.79 25.42 13.99
C MET A 916 -14.50 24.50 12.96
N THR A 917 -15.34 23.58 13.44
CA THR A 917 -16.11 22.61 12.64
C THR A 917 -17.48 23.18 12.25
N ILE A 918 -17.48 24.28 11.50
CA ILE A 918 -18.71 25.00 11.13
C ILE A 918 -19.61 24.16 10.23
N ALA A 919 -19.05 23.26 9.41
CA ALA A 919 -19.85 22.36 8.57
C ALA A 919 -20.80 21.48 9.40
N MET A 920 -20.45 21.14 10.65
CA MET A 920 -21.33 20.38 11.55
C MET A 920 -22.56 21.21 11.98
N MET A 921 -22.40 22.52 12.18
CA MET A 921 -23.52 23.41 12.49
C MET A 921 -24.44 23.57 11.26
N ILE A 922 -23.85 23.73 10.08
CA ILE A 922 -24.60 23.77 8.81
C ILE A 922 -25.35 22.44 8.60
N GLU A 923 -24.69 21.29 8.85
CA GLU A 923 -25.32 19.97 8.77
C GLU A 923 -26.51 19.84 9.73
N CYS A 924 -26.42 20.41 10.94
CA CYS A 924 -27.51 20.40 11.92
C CYS A 924 -28.77 21.12 11.38
N MET A 925 -28.60 22.32 10.83
CA MET A 925 -29.69 23.10 10.21
C MET A 925 -30.24 22.41 8.96
N ALA A 926 -29.34 21.95 8.07
CA ALA A 926 -29.70 21.28 6.84
C ALA A 926 -30.44 19.97 7.10
N GLY A 927 -29.99 19.16 8.06
CA GLY A 927 -30.64 17.90 8.43
C GLY A 927 -32.03 18.10 9.01
N LYS A 928 -32.22 19.18 9.79
CA LYS A 928 -33.54 19.57 10.30
C LYS A 928 -34.47 20.03 9.17
N ALA A 929 -34.02 20.94 8.30
CA ALA A 929 -34.80 21.39 7.14
C ALA A 929 -35.16 20.22 6.20
N ALA A 930 -34.20 19.33 5.93
CA ALA A 930 -34.42 18.11 5.15
C ALA A 930 -35.51 17.20 5.75
N SER A 931 -35.52 17.06 7.08
CA SER A 931 -36.50 16.23 7.78
C SER A 931 -37.91 16.83 7.74
N LEU A 932 -38.03 18.15 7.76
CA LEU A 932 -39.31 18.88 7.69
C LEU A 932 -39.93 18.82 6.29
N HIS A 933 -39.12 19.08 5.26
CA HIS A 933 -39.60 19.16 3.88
C HIS A 933 -39.55 17.83 3.11
N GLY A 934 -39.01 16.77 3.71
CA GLY A 934 -38.84 15.47 3.06
C GLY A 934 -37.83 15.52 1.91
N HIS A 935 -36.74 16.26 2.07
CA HIS A 935 -35.72 16.48 1.06
C HIS A 935 -34.35 15.93 1.48
N VAL A 936 -33.45 15.79 0.50
CA VAL A 936 -32.01 15.61 0.75
C VAL A 936 -31.28 16.80 0.19
N HIS A 937 -30.40 17.36 1.00
CA HIS A 937 -29.64 18.55 0.62
C HIS A 937 -28.22 18.19 0.19
N ASP A 938 -27.74 18.89 -0.85
CA ASP A 938 -26.41 18.70 -1.40
C ASP A 938 -25.35 19.38 -0.55
N ALA A 939 -24.37 18.59 -0.11
CA ALA A 939 -23.23 19.01 0.69
C ALA A 939 -21.92 19.07 -0.11
N THR A 940 -21.99 19.11 -1.45
CA THR A 940 -20.80 19.21 -2.31
C THR A 940 -20.01 20.50 -1.99
N PRO A 941 -18.68 20.43 -1.84
CA PRO A 941 -17.86 21.61 -1.50
C PRO A 941 -17.96 22.71 -2.54
N PHE A 942 -17.79 23.96 -2.10
CA PHE A 942 -17.79 25.17 -2.92
C PHE A 942 -19.12 25.46 -3.64
N ARG A 943 -20.22 24.86 -3.20
CA ARG A 943 -21.56 25.15 -3.71
C ARG A 943 -22.03 26.55 -3.30
N PHE A 944 -21.73 26.93 -2.06
CA PHE A 944 -22.07 28.24 -1.50
C PHE A 944 -20.88 29.19 -1.64
N ASN A 945 -21.15 30.49 -1.57
CA ASN A 945 -20.15 31.54 -1.63
C ASN A 945 -20.48 32.65 -0.62
N GLU A 946 -19.67 33.71 -0.58
CA GLU A 946 -19.87 34.81 0.38
C GLU A 946 -21.15 35.62 0.15
N LYS A 947 -21.73 35.59 -1.06
CA LYS A 947 -22.99 36.30 -1.39
C LYS A 947 -24.23 35.45 -1.15
N ASP A 948 -24.10 34.14 -1.32
CA ASP A 948 -25.16 33.14 -1.12
C ASP A 948 -24.68 32.10 -0.11
N THR A 949 -24.91 32.40 1.16
CA THR A 949 -24.38 31.60 2.27
C THR A 949 -25.28 30.41 2.58
N ALA A 950 -24.68 29.30 3.03
CA ALA A 950 -25.43 28.12 3.44
C ALA A 950 -26.40 28.41 4.60
N ILE A 951 -25.99 29.31 5.52
CA ILE A 951 -26.80 29.68 6.69
C ILE A 951 -28.08 30.36 6.25
N ASP A 952 -28.01 31.32 5.33
CA ASP A 952 -29.20 32.04 4.86
C ASP A 952 -30.14 31.13 4.06
N TYR A 953 -29.56 30.26 3.23
CA TYR A 953 -30.33 29.28 2.47
C TYR A 953 -31.14 28.35 3.38
N PHE A 954 -30.49 27.71 4.36
CA PHE A 954 -31.17 26.81 5.29
C PHE A 954 -32.04 27.55 6.30
N GLY A 955 -31.69 28.77 6.70
CA GLY A 955 -32.48 29.58 7.62
C GLY A 955 -33.85 29.95 7.05
N ARG A 956 -33.90 30.36 5.77
CA ARG A 956 -35.18 30.60 5.06
C ARG A 956 -36.03 29.34 4.93
N LEU A 957 -35.41 28.18 4.74
CA LEU A 957 -36.13 26.90 4.70
C LEU A 957 -36.70 26.49 6.06
N LEU A 958 -35.98 26.79 7.15
CA LEU A 958 -36.48 26.55 8.51
C LEU A 958 -37.62 27.50 8.86
N GLU A 959 -37.51 28.77 8.48
CA GLU A 959 -38.59 29.76 8.65
C GLU A 959 -39.85 29.36 7.87
N ALA A 960 -39.70 28.89 6.63
CA ALA A 960 -40.81 28.32 5.85
C ALA A 960 -41.44 27.08 6.49
N GLY A 961 -40.67 26.33 7.30
CA GLY A 961 -41.14 25.21 8.10
C GLY A 961 -41.72 25.60 9.47
N GLY A 962 -41.78 26.89 9.81
CA GLY A 962 -42.29 27.39 11.09
C GLY A 962 -41.28 27.35 12.25
N TYR A 963 -40.00 27.13 11.97
CA TYR A 963 -38.93 27.13 12.97
C TYR A 963 -38.13 28.44 12.95
N ASN A 964 -37.32 28.67 13.98
CA ASN A 964 -36.40 29.81 14.03
C ASN A 964 -35.39 29.74 12.86
N TYR A 965 -35.16 30.89 12.23
CA TYR A 965 -34.19 31.10 11.15
C TYR A 965 -32.79 30.55 11.48
N TYR A 966 -32.30 30.72 12.71
CA TYR A 966 -30.97 30.27 13.11
C TYR A 966 -30.92 28.80 13.56
N GLY A 967 -32.03 28.07 13.49
CA GLY A 967 -32.11 26.68 13.92
C GLY A 967 -32.12 26.45 15.43
N THR A 968 -32.30 27.52 16.23
CA THR A 968 -32.48 27.42 17.68
C THR A 968 -33.93 27.10 18.03
N GLU A 969 -34.14 26.44 19.16
CA GLU A 969 -35.47 26.12 19.69
C GLU A 969 -35.54 26.42 21.19
N ARG A 970 -36.73 26.83 21.64
CA ARG A 970 -37.03 26.90 23.08
C ARG A 970 -37.02 25.49 23.65
N MET A 971 -36.28 25.32 24.73
CA MET A 971 -36.17 24.06 25.45
C MET A 971 -36.43 24.24 26.94
N TYR A 972 -36.90 23.17 27.55
CA TYR A 972 -37.19 23.05 28.96
C TYR A 972 -36.23 22.04 29.57
N SER A 973 -35.83 22.28 30.81
CA SER A 973 -34.97 21.36 31.55
C SER A 973 -35.79 20.17 32.05
N GLY A 974 -35.31 18.94 31.81
CA GLY A 974 -35.98 17.72 32.23
C GLY A 974 -36.00 17.52 33.76
N VAL A 975 -35.02 18.09 34.47
CA VAL A 975 -34.87 17.92 35.92
C VAL A 975 -35.86 18.78 36.73
N ASP A 976 -36.03 20.05 36.38
CA ASP A 976 -36.86 21.02 37.12
C ASP A 976 -38.09 21.51 36.34
N GLY A 977 -38.21 21.14 35.06
CA GLY A 977 -39.36 21.48 34.20
C GLY A 977 -39.43 22.95 33.79
N ARG A 978 -38.41 23.75 34.07
CA ARG A 978 -38.38 25.18 33.76
C ARG A 978 -37.85 25.46 32.36
N GLU A 979 -38.34 26.53 31.76
CA GLU A 979 -37.81 27.05 30.51
C GLU A 979 -36.36 27.49 30.68
N MET A 980 -35.51 27.19 29.69
CA MET A 980 -34.12 27.63 29.66
C MET A 980 -34.01 29.12 29.36
N THR A 981 -32.92 29.75 29.80
CA THR A 981 -32.71 31.20 29.61
C THR A 981 -32.45 31.62 28.17
N ALA A 982 -32.03 30.69 27.31
CA ALA A 982 -31.74 30.94 25.91
C ALA A 982 -32.22 29.77 25.05
N ASP A 983 -32.59 30.08 23.81
CA ASP A 983 -32.92 29.06 22.81
C ASP A 983 -31.68 28.22 22.48
N ILE A 984 -31.87 26.91 22.38
CA ILE A 984 -30.80 25.95 22.20
C ILE A 984 -30.70 25.56 20.73
N PHE A 985 -29.47 25.49 20.21
CA PHE A 985 -29.24 25.05 18.84
C PHE A 985 -29.51 23.54 18.72
N PHE A 986 -30.48 23.18 17.88
CA PHE A 986 -31.10 21.86 17.85
C PHE A 986 -31.41 21.43 16.42
N GLY A 987 -31.06 20.20 16.06
CA GLY A 987 -31.30 19.68 14.71
C GLY A 987 -30.80 18.25 14.51
N VAL A 988 -30.61 17.86 13.25
CA VAL A 988 -30.31 16.46 12.88
C VAL A 988 -28.93 16.36 12.25
N ILE A 989 -28.08 15.47 12.77
CA ILE A 989 -26.72 15.23 12.29
C ILE A 989 -26.52 13.74 12.03
N HIS A 990 -25.78 13.39 10.98
CA HIS A 990 -25.44 12.00 10.70
C HIS A 990 -24.20 11.56 11.47
N TYR A 991 -24.38 10.67 12.45
CA TYR A 991 -23.33 10.17 13.34
C TYR A 991 -22.83 8.79 12.94
N GLN A 992 -21.54 8.57 13.14
CA GLN A 992 -20.84 7.33 12.84
C GLN A 992 -20.26 6.71 14.12
N ARG A 993 -20.52 5.42 14.35
CA ARG A 993 -19.96 4.67 15.48
C ARG A 993 -18.61 4.07 15.11
N LEU A 994 -17.57 4.26 15.92
CA LEU A 994 -16.22 3.75 15.65
C LEU A 994 -16.01 2.33 16.20
N ARG A 995 -15.20 1.53 15.52
CA ARG A 995 -14.96 0.10 15.86
C ARG A 995 -14.21 -0.16 17.18
N HIS A 996 -13.50 0.83 17.71
CA HIS A 996 -12.60 0.65 18.85
C HIS A 996 -13.37 0.76 20.17
N MET A 997 -13.85 -0.39 20.65
CA MET A 997 -14.68 -0.51 21.84
C MET A 997 -13.85 -0.58 23.13
N VAL A 998 -14.49 -0.26 24.26
CA VAL A 998 -13.87 -0.29 25.60
C VAL A 998 -13.75 -1.70 26.17
N SER A 999 -14.71 -2.58 25.85
CA SER A 999 -14.68 -4.00 26.21
C SER A 999 -13.37 -4.67 25.77
N ASP A 1000 -12.87 -4.24 24.61
CA ASP A 1000 -11.60 -4.66 24.03
C ASP A 1000 -10.36 -3.99 24.64
N LYS A 1001 -10.45 -3.25 25.76
CA LYS A 1001 -9.32 -2.48 26.32
C LYS A 1001 -9.03 -2.73 27.79
N TRP A 1002 -10.04 -2.80 28.65
CA TRP A 1002 -9.85 -2.92 30.10
C TRP A 1002 -9.08 -4.19 30.48
N GLN A 1003 -8.26 -4.11 31.53
CA GLN A 1003 -7.53 -5.24 32.08
C GLN A 1003 -7.41 -5.11 33.60
N VAL A 1004 -7.50 -6.24 34.30
CA VAL A 1004 -7.31 -6.34 35.75
C VAL A 1004 -6.51 -7.60 36.04
N ARG A 1005 -5.62 -7.53 37.03
CA ARG A 1005 -4.83 -8.67 37.51
C ARG A 1005 -4.59 -8.51 39.01
N THR A 1006 -4.94 -9.54 39.78
CA THR A 1006 -4.55 -9.70 41.18
C THR A 1006 -3.29 -10.57 41.24
N THR A 1007 -3.40 -11.83 40.85
CA THR A 1007 -2.31 -12.79 40.63
C THR A 1007 -2.44 -13.39 39.23
N GLY A 1008 -1.47 -14.17 38.79
CA GLY A 1008 -1.56 -14.80 37.46
C GLY A 1008 -0.27 -15.45 37.00
N PRO A 1009 -0.24 -15.93 35.75
CA PRO A 1009 0.94 -16.57 35.20
C PRO A 1009 2.16 -15.65 35.25
N VAL A 1010 3.29 -16.27 35.55
CA VAL A 1010 4.61 -15.65 35.58
C VAL A 1010 5.48 -16.28 34.50
N ASP A 1011 6.45 -15.52 34.02
CA ASP A 1011 7.45 -16.01 33.10
C ASP A 1011 8.36 -17.03 33.80
N ALA A 1012 8.67 -18.15 33.15
CA ALA A 1012 9.45 -19.21 33.78
C ALA A 1012 10.89 -18.80 34.07
N LEU A 1013 11.46 -17.89 33.28
CA LEU A 1013 12.85 -17.44 33.40
C LEU A 1013 13.00 -16.35 34.45
N THR A 1014 12.15 -15.31 34.40
CA THR A 1014 12.27 -14.15 35.31
C THR A 1014 11.39 -14.25 36.54
N ARG A 1015 10.41 -15.16 36.57
CA ARG A 1015 9.31 -15.20 37.56
C ARG A 1015 8.47 -13.92 37.64
N GLN A 1016 8.63 -13.00 36.70
CA GLN A 1016 7.83 -11.78 36.63
C GLN A 1016 6.48 -12.04 35.95
N PRO A 1017 5.45 -11.22 36.22
CA PRO A 1017 4.19 -11.24 35.48
C PRO A 1017 4.38 -11.29 33.95
N VAL A 1018 3.75 -12.27 33.28
CA VAL A 1018 3.82 -12.38 31.81
C VAL A 1018 3.24 -11.14 31.13
N LYS A 1019 3.67 -10.87 29.89
CA LYS A 1019 3.10 -9.81 29.06
C LYS A 1019 1.81 -10.27 28.37
N GLY A 1020 0.83 -9.36 28.30
CA GLY A 1020 -0.32 -9.44 27.39
C GLY A 1020 -1.64 -9.74 28.08
N ARG A 1021 -2.65 -8.90 27.83
CA ARG A 1021 -3.98 -8.98 28.46
C ARG A 1021 -4.67 -10.33 28.28
N ARG A 1022 -4.61 -10.92 27.09
CA ARG A 1022 -5.26 -12.21 26.79
C ARG A 1022 -4.70 -13.36 27.64
N ARG A 1023 -3.46 -13.24 28.11
CA ARG A 1023 -2.77 -14.23 28.96
C ARG A 1023 -2.87 -13.90 30.45
N GLY A 1024 -3.71 -12.93 30.86
CA GLY A 1024 -3.72 -12.43 32.24
C GLY A 1024 -2.41 -11.72 32.62
N GLY A 1025 -1.77 -11.08 31.65
CA GLY A 1025 -0.50 -10.40 31.87
C GLY A 1025 -0.58 -9.20 32.81
N GLY A 1026 0.54 -8.86 33.43
CA GLY A 1026 0.65 -7.74 34.36
C GLY A 1026 0.71 -6.37 33.69
N VAL A 1027 0.49 -5.32 34.49
CA VAL A 1027 0.75 -3.92 34.09
C VAL A 1027 2.21 -3.61 34.36
N ARG A 1028 2.90 -3.03 33.38
CA ARG A 1028 4.31 -2.66 33.51
C ARG A 1028 4.44 -1.33 34.24
N LEU A 1029 5.13 -1.32 35.38
CA LEU A 1029 5.72 -0.11 35.96
C LEU A 1029 7.06 0.15 35.26
N GLY A 1030 7.17 1.26 34.53
CA GLY A 1030 8.36 1.60 33.76
C GLY A 1030 9.35 2.44 34.55
N GLU A 1031 10.36 2.92 33.84
CA GLU A 1031 11.39 3.79 34.41
C GLU A 1031 10.84 5.15 34.84
N MET A 1032 9.94 5.74 34.03
CA MET A 1032 9.34 7.03 34.34
C MET A 1032 8.51 6.98 35.63
N GLU A 1033 7.75 5.90 35.84
CA GLU A 1033 6.96 5.72 37.06
C GLU A 1033 7.84 5.42 38.27
N ARG A 1034 8.96 4.70 38.09
CA ARG A 1034 9.98 4.52 39.15
C ARG A 1034 10.49 5.88 39.62
N ASP A 1035 10.90 6.74 38.69
CA ASP A 1035 11.50 8.03 39.01
C ASP A 1035 10.50 8.96 39.69
N ALA A 1036 9.23 8.92 39.29
CA ALA A 1036 8.16 9.64 39.97
C ALA A 1036 7.97 9.19 41.43
N LEU A 1037 8.01 7.88 41.72
CA LEU A 1037 7.92 7.38 43.09
C LEU A 1037 9.15 7.75 43.94
N VAL A 1038 10.34 7.76 43.33
CA VAL A 1038 11.57 8.21 43.98
C VAL A 1038 11.48 9.70 44.32
N SER A 1039 10.99 10.55 43.41
CA SER A 1039 10.85 11.99 43.68
C SER A 1039 9.85 12.30 44.80
N HIS A 1040 8.82 11.46 44.97
CA HIS A 1040 7.89 11.54 46.09
C HIS A 1040 8.46 11.02 47.42
N GLY A 1041 9.67 10.44 47.43
CA GLY A 1041 10.23 9.77 48.60
C GLY A 1041 9.48 8.50 48.99
N ALA A 1042 8.65 7.95 48.10
CA ALA A 1042 7.75 6.83 48.38
C ALA A 1042 8.47 5.47 48.31
N ALA A 1043 9.54 5.30 49.10
CA ALA A 1043 10.43 4.15 49.07
C ALA A 1043 9.70 2.81 49.30
N PHE A 1044 8.72 2.78 50.21
CA PHE A 1044 7.93 1.58 50.48
C PHE A 1044 7.02 1.19 49.31
N LEU A 1045 6.40 2.16 48.63
CA LEU A 1045 5.60 1.89 47.43
C LEU A 1045 6.49 1.38 46.29
N LEU A 1046 7.68 1.96 46.15
CA LEU A 1046 8.64 1.52 45.16
C LEU A 1046 9.08 0.07 45.40
N GLN A 1047 9.44 -0.25 46.65
CA GLN A 1047 9.81 -1.61 47.05
C GLN A 1047 8.64 -2.59 46.88
N ASP A 1048 7.42 -2.18 47.22
CA ASP A 1048 6.23 -2.99 47.04
C ASP A 1048 5.99 -3.32 45.57
N ARG A 1049 6.02 -2.33 44.68
CA ARG A 1049 5.72 -2.52 43.26
C ARG A 1049 6.82 -3.23 42.48
N LEU A 1050 8.10 -2.95 42.76
CA LEU A 1050 9.23 -3.52 42.01
C LEU A 1050 9.75 -4.85 42.56
N LEU A 1051 9.50 -5.17 43.84
CA LEU A 1051 9.97 -6.40 44.47
C LEU A 1051 8.80 -7.29 44.90
N ARG A 1052 8.02 -6.86 45.89
CA ARG A 1052 6.99 -7.70 46.55
C ARG A 1052 5.90 -8.17 45.58
N CYS A 1053 5.38 -7.26 44.76
CA CYS A 1053 4.32 -7.53 43.80
C CYS A 1053 4.82 -8.10 42.44
N SER A 1054 6.13 -8.33 42.28
CA SER A 1054 6.75 -8.72 41.01
C SER A 1054 7.40 -10.10 41.09
N ASP A 1055 8.59 -10.19 41.70
CA ASP A 1055 9.45 -11.38 41.64
C ASP A 1055 10.26 -11.59 42.92
N GLU A 1056 9.75 -11.14 44.08
CA GLU A 1056 10.34 -11.46 45.38
C GLU A 1056 10.55 -12.98 45.52
N THR A 1057 11.80 -13.38 45.72
CA THR A 1057 12.16 -14.78 45.94
C THR A 1057 13.18 -14.86 47.08
N GLU A 1058 12.99 -15.82 47.96
CA GLU A 1058 13.99 -16.18 48.96
C GLU A 1058 15.10 -17.01 48.29
N MET A 1059 16.33 -16.50 48.32
CA MET A 1059 17.49 -17.16 47.74
C MET A 1059 18.49 -17.55 48.82
N ALA A 1060 19.11 -18.72 48.64
CA ALA A 1060 20.21 -19.16 49.46
C ALA A 1060 21.52 -18.51 48.99
N VAL A 1061 22.23 -17.87 49.90
CA VAL A 1061 23.53 -17.22 49.67
C VAL A 1061 24.53 -17.77 50.67
N CYS A 1062 25.72 -18.17 50.22
CA CYS A 1062 26.76 -18.60 51.15
C CYS A 1062 27.32 -17.41 51.94
N THR A 1063 27.38 -17.50 53.26
CA THR A 1063 27.92 -16.43 54.12
C THR A 1063 29.42 -16.25 53.98
N SER A 1064 30.16 -17.30 53.58
CA SER A 1064 31.62 -17.25 53.44
C SER A 1064 32.07 -16.74 52.07
N CYS A 1065 31.50 -17.24 50.97
CA CYS A 1065 31.92 -16.86 49.61
C CYS A 1065 30.98 -15.87 48.90
N GLY A 1066 29.81 -15.58 49.47
CA GLY A 1066 28.82 -14.65 48.91
C GLY A 1066 28.15 -15.12 47.62
N SER A 1067 28.37 -16.37 47.21
CA SER A 1067 27.81 -16.92 45.96
C SER A 1067 26.35 -17.35 46.13
N VAL A 1068 25.51 -16.90 45.19
CA VAL A 1068 24.10 -17.32 45.05
C VAL A 1068 23.97 -18.66 44.32
N ALA A 1069 24.90 -18.97 43.41
CA ALA A 1069 24.88 -20.20 42.61
C ALA A 1069 25.54 -21.40 43.32
N GLY A 1070 26.47 -21.15 44.26
CA GLY A 1070 27.22 -22.18 44.97
C GLY A 1070 26.50 -22.82 46.16
N ALA A 1071 25.38 -22.23 46.62
CA ALA A 1071 24.59 -22.75 47.73
C ALA A 1071 23.67 -23.90 47.27
N ARG A 1072 23.90 -25.13 47.77
CA ARG A 1072 23.07 -26.31 47.43
C ARG A 1072 21.95 -26.50 48.47
N GLY A 1073 20.86 -27.14 48.06
CA GLY A 1073 19.78 -27.54 48.97
C GLY A 1073 20.33 -28.46 50.06
N GLY A 1074 20.24 -28.03 51.32
CA GLY A 1074 20.87 -28.71 52.48
C GLY A 1074 21.76 -27.82 53.35
N GLY A 1075 21.92 -26.53 53.03
CA GLY A 1075 22.59 -25.56 53.92
C GLY A 1075 24.11 -25.48 53.80
N ALA A 1076 24.72 -26.26 52.90
CA ALA A 1076 26.16 -26.30 52.65
C ALA A 1076 26.51 -25.74 51.26
N CYS A 1077 27.58 -24.94 51.21
CA CYS A 1077 28.17 -24.42 49.97
C CYS A 1077 29.36 -25.27 49.54
N ALA A 1078 29.68 -25.28 48.24
CA ALA A 1078 30.86 -25.97 47.71
C ALA A 1078 32.20 -25.48 48.31
N CYS A 1079 32.24 -24.28 48.91
CA CYS A 1079 33.41 -23.74 49.61
C CYS A 1079 33.48 -24.13 51.10
N GLY A 1080 32.59 -25.00 51.60
CA GLY A 1080 32.52 -25.39 53.01
C GLY A 1080 31.78 -24.40 53.93
N GLY A 1081 31.31 -23.27 53.39
CA GLY A 1081 30.58 -22.24 54.15
C GLY A 1081 29.09 -22.55 54.35
N ARG A 1082 28.48 -21.91 55.36
CA ARG A 1082 27.04 -22.02 55.67
C ARG A 1082 26.20 -21.20 54.67
N ALA A 1083 25.04 -21.70 54.28
CA ALA A 1083 24.09 -20.94 53.47
C ALA A 1083 23.08 -20.19 54.37
N GLY A 1084 22.92 -18.88 54.13
CA GLY A 1084 21.86 -18.04 54.70
C GLY A 1084 20.78 -17.71 53.67
N ALA A 1085 19.60 -17.30 54.12
CA ALA A 1085 18.48 -16.94 53.25
C ALA A 1085 18.33 -15.41 53.14
N VAL A 1086 18.27 -14.88 51.92
CA VAL A 1086 18.06 -13.46 51.64
C VAL A 1086 16.89 -13.30 50.68
N ARG A 1087 16.02 -12.31 50.93
CA ARG A 1087 14.95 -11.94 50.00
C ARG A 1087 15.46 -10.90 49.02
N ALA A 1088 15.43 -11.22 47.73
CA ALA A 1088 15.68 -10.23 46.69
C ALA A 1088 14.96 -10.64 45.39
N PRO A 1089 15.05 -9.85 44.31
CA PRO A 1089 14.30 -10.13 43.10
C PRO A 1089 14.89 -11.35 42.39
N HIS A 1090 14.02 -12.24 41.90
CA HIS A 1090 14.42 -13.47 41.20
C HIS A 1090 15.35 -13.18 40.02
N VAL A 1091 15.11 -12.06 39.31
CA VAL A 1091 15.95 -11.66 38.18
C VAL A 1091 17.42 -11.44 38.56
N TYR A 1092 17.72 -11.11 39.82
CA TYR A 1092 19.10 -11.00 40.30
C TYR A 1092 19.84 -12.35 40.26
N LYS A 1093 19.15 -13.45 40.62
CA LYS A 1093 19.73 -14.81 40.52
C LYS A 1093 20.05 -15.17 39.07
N LEU A 1094 19.16 -14.82 38.14
CA LEU A 1094 19.38 -14.99 36.71
C LEU A 1094 20.59 -14.17 36.24
N PHE A 1095 20.66 -12.89 36.62
CA PHE A 1095 21.76 -11.99 36.30
C PHE A 1095 23.11 -12.55 36.79
N ALA A 1096 23.20 -12.98 38.05
CA ALA A 1096 24.40 -13.58 38.61
C ALA A 1096 24.80 -14.88 37.87
N THR A 1097 23.84 -15.69 37.44
CA THR A 1097 24.08 -16.92 36.68
C THR A 1097 24.60 -16.62 35.26
N GLN A 1098 24.06 -15.60 34.60
CA GLN A 1098 24.52 -15.16 33.27
C GLN A 1098 25.93 -14.56 33.34
N LEU A 1099 26.25 -13.79 34.39
CA LEU A 1099 27.60 -13.31 34.62
C LEU A 1099 28.59 -14.44 34.92
N ALA A 1100 28.18 -15.44 35.71
CA ALA A 1100 28.99 -16.61 35.96
C ALA A 1100 29.31 -17.41 34.67
N ALA A 1101 28.38 -17.44 33.72
CA ALA A 1101 28.60 -18.03 32.39
C ALA A 1101 29.65 -17.26 31.55
N LEU A 1102 29.85 -15.97 31.84
CA LEU A 1102 30.93 -15.14 31.28
C LEU A 1102 32.20 -15.15 32.16
N HIS A 1103 32.29 -16.07 33.12
CA HIS A 1103 33.37 -16.15 34.13
C HIS A 1103 33.50 -14.91 35.03
N VAL A 1104 32.45 -14.10 35.13
CA VAL A 1104 32.37 -12.98 36.08
C VAL A 1104 31.64 -13.46 37.34
N ASN A 1105 32.35 -13.50 38.46
CA ASN A 1105 31.79 -13.97 39.73
C ASN A 1105 31.17 -12.80 40.52
N CYS A 1106 29.89 -12.91 40.87
CA CYS A 1106 29.21 -11.95 41.75
C CYS A 1106 29.21 -12.46 43.19
N SER A 1107 29.83 -11.70 44.10
CA SER A 1107 29.82 -11.99 45.54
C SER A 1107 28.96 -10.98 46.30
N LEU A 1108 27.98 -11.49 47.05
CA LEU A 1108 27.17 -10.71 47.99
C LEU A 1108 27.82 -10.74 49.38
N LYS A 1109 28.09 -9.57 49.95
CA LYS A 1109 28.51 -9.45 51.35
C LYS A 1109 27.28 -9.44 52.24
N CYS A 1110 26.94 -10.58 52.84
CA CYS A 1110 25.89 -10.66 53.85
C CYS A 1110 26.44 -10.15 55.19
N VAL A 1111 25.76 -9.20 55.82
CA VAL A 1111 26.09 -8.68 57.15
C VAL A 1111 24.89 -8.98 58.07
N ASP A 1112 25.14 -9.67 59.19
CA ASP A 1112 24.08 -9.95 60.17
C ASP A 1112 23.67 -8.66 60.87
N LYS A 1113 22.37 -8.34 60.80
CA LYS A 1113 21.79 -7.10 61.34
C LYS A 1113 21.78 -7.00 62.87
N THR A 1114 22.26 -8.01 63.60
CA THR A 1114 22.33 -8.00 65.07
C THR A 1114 23.43 -7.10 65.63
N ILE A 1115 24.27 -6.46 64.80
CA ILE A 1115 25.44 -5.68 65.25
C ILE A 1115 25.31 -4.16 65.02
N GLN A 1116 24.19 -3.66 64.49
CA GLN A 1116 23.97 -2.20 64.34
C GLN A 1116 22.56 -1.80 64.82
N GLN A 1117 22.44 -1.66 66.14
CA GLN A 1117 21.56 -0.65 66.77
C GLN A 1117 22.41 0.55 67.15
#